data_AF-A0A7C5G3N2-F1
#
_entry.id   AF-A0A7C5G3N2-F1
#
_cell.length_a   1.000
_cell.length_b   1.000
_cell.length_c   1.000
_cell.angle_alpha   90.00
_cell.angle_beta   90.00
_cell.angle_gamma   90.00
#
_symmetry.space_group_name_H-M   'P 1'
#
loop_
_entity.id
_entity.type
_entity.pdbx_description
1 polymer ?
#
loop_
_entity_poly.entity_id
_entity_poly.type
_entity_poly.pdbx_seq_one_letter_code
_entity_poly.pdbx_strand_id
1 'polypeptide(L)'
;MMMRIVSTAMLLLVLATTAGLANPKPRVVVLIAGSCSARDFAGMLDEGSAGLLNVRAGRPSRELEPGSKSGFESGCISLGAGAMATGGAEVRLAGDASGLIDAQTVRDAFEYRTGVRPRGAAILHPEIALMARVNAESSYRAKPGELGSALHKAGIRTAVIGCSDIPGEIHREAVAAAMDERGTVDYGEVDGAKLLRPDPSAPYGIRTNPTALLDMFDRLRADCRFVVIDYGDTFRADSYSELCTDQQAAALKAQSDARVRSFARQLERRLDARHDLLIVLSPNARSFSEIEGERMGAIVIRGPGFSGGMLTSPSTRRGGIVTLGDVGPTILDFLGAAPGVEMVGRPMRNVPSAEVARTLLLMNSDASAQAQRQVIMRWSSVAQSVIVVLLLVAILLPGPLWTKRLASWLALSFVAIPVAMLSMPLVCSVGLVGSTLVLIGLTAAIIGLCALVIRSPGRAFVWLCAALVLGLMVDLLRGAPLIQASIAGYNVIEGARYYGIGNELMGTMLGATIAGLGMALASGRIGKRIAGLASVALLGATFVSIGAPFLGANIGGALAAAPAIGVVLLARRGWRPSARGIALIALLTVVLVGGLFATDALRSGAAQSHAGKTVAMMSDEGAGGLLWVIERKLALNCMLIVTSVWSRLLGLCMAGSAALYWWGSRLRGGSLLRREEYAAVLGCLVGTLGAFAFNDSGVVAGATCAVFLFGLLALRLLENDKGRI
;
A
#
# COMPACT_ATOMS: atom_id res chain seq x y z
N MET A 1 23.77 -13.28 -67.95
CA MET A 1 22.82 -12.14 -67.94
C MET A 1 21.50 -12.50 -67.25
N MET A 2 20.86 -13.62 -67.61
CA MET A 2 19.60 -14.10 -67.01
C MET A 2 19.67 -14.31 -65.47
N MET A 3 20.77 -14.84 -64.94
CA MET A 3 20.94 -15.08 -63.51
C MET A 3 21.04 -13.79 -62.66
N ARG A 4 21.58 -12.70 -63.23
CA ARG A 4 21.60 -11.39 -62.55
C ARG A 4 20.22 -10.74 -62.52
N ILE A 5 19.43 -10.90 -63.59
CA ILE A 5 18.06 -10.36 -63.65
C ILE A 5 17.16 -11.05 -62.61
N VAL A 6 17.30 -12.38 -62.45
CA VAL A 6 16.54 -13.14 -61.45
C VAL A 6 16.94 -12.74 -60.03
N SER A 7 18.23 -12.59 -59.72
CA SER A 7 18.67 -12.15 -58.39
C SER A 7 18.22 -10.72 -58.04
N THR A 8 18.26 -9.78 -59.00
CA THR A 8 17.78 -8.41 -58.77
C THR A 8 16.26 -8.37 -58.62
N ALA A 9 15.52 -9.17 -59.39
CA ALA A 9 14.07 -9.29 -59.25
C ALA A 9 13.67 -9.92 -57.90
N MET A 10 14.41 -10.92 -57.43
CA MET A 10 14.17 -11.55 -56.12
C MET A 10 14.50 -10.58 -54.96
N LEU A 11 15.59 -9.80 -55.08
CA LEU A 11 15.94 -8.77 -54.11
C LEU A 11 14.89 -7.65 -54.06
N LEU A 12 14.38 -7.24 -55.23
CA LEU A 12 13.28 -6.27 -55.33
C LEU A 12 11.95 -6.83 -54.80
N LEU A 13 11.68 -8.12 -54.97
CA LEU A 13 10.48 -8.78 -54.42
C LEU A 13 10.57 -8.93 -52.89
N VAL A 14 11.75 -9.22 -52.36
CA VAL A 14 12.01 -9.26 -50.91
C VAL A 14 11.95 -7.85 -50.31
N LEU A 15 12.54 -6.85 -50.98
CA LEU A 15 12.43 -5.45 -50.57
C LEU A 15 10.98 -4.93 -50.66
N ALA A 16 10.23 -5.30 -51.69
CA ALA A 16 8.82 -4.93 -51.86
C ALA A 16 7.88 -5.64 -50.88
N THR A 17 8.17 -6.90 -50.49
CA THR A 17 7.41 -7.59 -49.44
C THR A 17 7.74 -7.06 -48.04
N THR A 18 8.96 -6.56 -47.81
CA THR A 18 9.30 -5.85 -46.55
C THR A 18 8.84 -4.38 -46.50
N ALA A 19 8.66 -3.72 -47.65
CA ALA A 19 8.22 -2.33 -47.73
C ALA A 19 6.69 -2.14 -47.71
N GLY A 20 5.92 -3.23 -47.75
CA GLY A 20 4.45 -3.22 -47.89
C GLY A 20 3.63 -3.51 -46.64
N LEU A 21 4.25 -3.75 -45.48
CA LEU A 21 3.54 -3.92 -44.20
C LEU A 21 4.15 -2.94 -43.19
N ALA A 22 3.81 -1.65 -43.31
CA ALA A 22 3.97 -0.76 -42.18
C ALA A 22 3.12 -1.33 -41.04
N ASN A 23 3.76 -1.97 -40.05
CA ASN A 23 3.06 -2.41 -38.86
C ASN A 23 2.28 -1.21 -38.31
N PRO A 24 0.96 -1.31 -38.14
CA PRO A 24 0.18 -0.22 -37.60
C PRO A 24 0.76 0.16 -36.25
N LYS A 25 1.08 1.45 -36.08
CA LYS A 25 1.69 1.95 -34.85
C LYS A 25 0.62 1.90 -33.75
N PRO A 26 0.78 1.09 -32.70
CA PRO A 26 -0.28 0.88 -31.72
C PRO A 26 -0.59 2.16 -30.95
N ARG A 27 -1.87 2.43 -30.67
CA ARG A 27 -2.34 3.58 -29.90
C ARG A 27 -2.93 3.12 -28.58
N VAL A 28 -2.73 3.90 -27.52
CA VAL A 28 -3.33 3.69 -26.20
C VAL A 28 -4.28 4.84 -25.90
N VAL A 29 -5.51 4.52 -25.51
CA VAL A 29 -6.51 5.49 -25.09
C VAL A 29 -6.95 5.20 -23.66
N VAL A 30 -6.83 6.21 -22.79
CA VAL A 30 -7.28 6.16 -21.40
C VAL A 30 -8.57 6.98 -21.28
N LEU A 31 -9.69 6.31 -21.01
CA LEU A 31 -10.96 6.94 -20.69
C LEU A 31 -11.10 7.08 -19.17
N ILE A 32 -11.04 8.31 -18.69
CA ILE A 32 -11.24 8.66 -17.28
C ILE A 32 -12.74 8.79 -17.02
N ALA A 33 -13.23 7.92 -16.14
CA ALA A 33 -14.55 8.00 -15.53
C ALA A 33 -14.35 8.35 -14.05
N GLY A 34 -14.25 9.65 -13.75
CA GLY A 34 -14.00 10.16 -12.41
C GLY A 34 -15.06 9.74 -11.39
N SER A 35 -14.62 9.55 -10.14
CA SER A 35 -15.46 9.21 -8.99
C SER A 35 -16.34 7.96 -9.19
N CYS A 36 -15.78 6.89 -9.77
CA CYS A 36 -16.48 5.61 -9.92
C CYS A 36 -15.86 4.50 -9.05
N SER A 37 -16.72 3.62 -8.53
CA SER A 37 -16.29 2.40 -7.84
C SER A 37 -16.44 1.15 -8.72
N ALA A 38 -16.02 0.00 -8.21
CA ALA A 38 -16.17 -1.28 -8.90
C ALA A 38 -17.64 -1.61 -9.25
N ARG A 39 -18.60 -1.11 -8.48
CA ARG A 39 -20.04 -1.32 -8.72
C ARG A 39 -20.54 -0.60 -9.97
N ASP A 40 -20.01 0.57 -10.25
CA ASP A 40 -20.40 1.40 -11.41
C ASP A 40 -19.91 0.75 -12.70
N PHE A 41 -18.71 0.17 -12.58
CA PHE A 41 -18.06 -0.56 -13.63
C PHE A 41 -18.60 -1.98 -13.77
N ALA A 42 -19.52 -2.45 -12.92
CA ALA A 42 -19.92 -3.87 -12.85
C ALA A 42 -20.25 -4.46 -14.22
N GLY A 43 -20.98 -3.74 -15.06
CA GLY A 43 -21.32 -4.22 -16.40
C GLY A 43 -20.31 -3.88 -17.50
N MET A 44 -19.09 -3.50 -17.13
CA MET A 44 -17.89 -3.42 -17.98
C MET A 44 -16.77 -4.36 -17.48
N LEU A 45 -16.86 -4.88 -16.24
CA LEU A 45 -15.82 -5.72 -15.63
C LEU A 45 -15.58 -7.03 -16.39
N ASP A 46 -16.62 -7.57 -17.04
CA ASP A 46 -16.52 -8.79 -17.86
C ASP A 46 -16.22 -8.51 -19.34
N GLU A 47 -16.18 -7.24 -19.76
CA GLU A 47 -15.95 -6.83 -21.16
C GLU A 47 -14.44 -6.74 -21.49
N GLY A 48 -13.54 -7.11 -20.57
CA GLY A 48 -12.09 -7.07 -20.74
C GLY A 48 -11.35 -7.63 -19.54
N SER A 49 -10.06 -7.32 -19.41
CA SER A 49 -9.32 -7.63 -18.18
C SER A 49 -9.57 -6.55 -17.14
N ALA A 50 -10.09 -6.90 -15.97
CA ALA A 50 -10.55 -5.93 -14.97
C ALA A 50 -9.87 -6.09 -13.61
N GLY A 51 -9.85 -5.02 -12.83
CA GLY A 51 -9.29 -5.03 -11.48
C GLY A 51 -9.81 -3.89 -10.61
N LEU A 52 -9.69 -4.07 -9.30
CA LEU A 52 -9.84 -3.00 -8.32
C LEU A 52 -8.60 -2.12 -8.36
N LEU A 53 -8.82 -0.82 -8.53
CA LEU A 53 -7.76 0.18 -8.60
C LEU A 53 -7.60 0.82 -7.22
N ASN A 54 -6.45 0.61 -6.58
CA ASN A 54 -6.09 1.40 -5.43
C ASN A 54 -5.77 2.84 -5.88
N VAL A 55 -6.65 3.77 -5.50
CA VAL A 55 -6.59 5.19 -5.85
C VAL A 55 -5.84 6.03 -4.82
N ARG A 56 -4.94 5.41 -4.04
CA ARG A 56 -4.12 6.16 -3.10
C ARG A 56 -3.14 7.03 -3.87
N ALA A 57 -3.30 8.34 -3.73
CA ALA A 57 -2.41 9.35 -4.27
C ALA A 57 -1.53 9.98 -3.19
N GLY A 58 -0.61 10.85 -3.60
CA GLY A 58 0.12 11.71 -2.67
C GLY A 58 -0.85 12.60 -1.90
N ARG A 59 -0.55 12.86 -0.62
CA ARG A 59 -1.33 13.81 0.19
C ARG A 59 -0.60 15.15 0.21
N PRO A 60 -1.29 16.28 0.00
CA PRO A 60 -0.69 17.58 0.20
C PRO A 60 -0.18 17.70 1.65
N SER A 61 0.90 18.45 1.87
CA SER A 61 1.35 18.77 3.22
C SER A 61 0.25 19.57 3.94
N ARG A 62 0.31 19.64 5.29
CA ARG A 62 -0.68 20.42 6.07
C ARG A 62 -0.76 21.91 5.68
N GLU A 63 0.25 22.41 4.97
CA GLU A 63 0.40 23.81 4.56
C GLU A 63 -0.17 24.08 3.16
N LEU A 64 -0.48 23.04 2.38
CA LEU A 64 -1.14 23.15 1.09
C LEU A 64 -2.65 22.99 1.27
N GLU A 65 -3.42 23.98 0.82
CA GLU A 65 -4.85 23.82 0.69
C GLU A 65 -5.14 22.72 -0.34
N PRO A 66 -5.82 21.63 0.05
CA PRO A 66 -6.24 20.62 -0.92
C PRO A 66 -7.25 21.23 -1.90
N GLY A 67 -7.04 21.02 -3.21
CA GLY A 67 -7.94 21.52 -4.26
C GLY A 67 -9.38 21.02 -4.14
N SER A 68 -9.58 19.73 -3.88
CA SER A 68 -10.89 19.16 -3.59
C SER A 68 -10.82 17.99 -2.62
N LYS A 69 -11.96 17.69 -1.98
CA LYS A 69 -12.14 16.49 -1.14
C LYS A 69 -12.18 15.19 -1.96
N SER A 70 -12.35 15.28 -3.29
CA SER A 70 -12.53 14.14 -4.19
C SER A 70 -11.24 13.34 -4.41
N GLY A 71 -10.08 14.00 -4.28
CA GLY A 71 -8.76 13.43 -4.59
C GLY A 71 -8.50 13.23 -6.08
N PHE A 72 -9.35 13.78 -6.97
CA PHE A 72 -9.24 13.66 -8.42
C PHE A 72 -7.94 14.27 -8.97
N GLU A 73 -7.53 15.43 -8.43
CA GLU A 73 -6.29 16.12 -8.78
C GLU A 73 -5.08 15.21 -8.56
N SER A 74 -4.93 14.72 -7.33
CA SER A 74 -3.78 13.89 -6.96
C SER A 74 -3.84 12.51 -7.65
N GLY A 75 -5.03 12.00 -7.95
CA GLY A 75 -5.23 10.79 -8.75
C GLY A 75 -4.67 10.93 -10.17
N CYS A 76 -5.05 12.01 -10.87
CA CYS A 76 -4.58 12.31 -12.23
C CYS A 76 -3.07 12.56 -12.28
N ILE A 77 -2.52 13.33 -11.32
CA ILE A 77 -1.06 13.55 -11.22
C ILE A 77 -0.34 12.22 -10.98
N SER A 78 -0.85 11.37 -10.07
CA SER A 78 -0.22 10.07 -9.76
C SER A 78 -0.23 9.12 -10.96
N LEU A 79 -1.28 9.18 -11.79
CA LEU A 79 -1.37 8.41 -13.03
C LEU A 79 -0.26 8.83 -14.01
N GLY A 80 -0.10 10.14 -14.25
CA GLY A 80 0.94 10.68 -15.13
C GLY A 80 2.36 10.53 -14.57
N ALA A 81 2.52 10.49 -13.25
CA ALA A 81 3.82 10.31 -12.59
C ALA A 81 4.27 8.85 -12.47
N GLY A 82 3.35 7.87 -12.53
CA GLY A 82 3.66 6.46 -12.25
C GLY A 82 4.07 6.19 -10.80
N ALA A 83 3.74 7.10 -9.88
CA ALA A 83 4.04 7.05 -8.45
C ALA A 83 3.04 7.92 -7.68
N MET A 84 2.96 7.76 -6.35
CA MET A 84 2.13 8.64 -5.52
C MET A 84 2.63 10.09 -5.62
N ALA A 85 1.79 10.95 -6.20
CA ALA A 85 2.08 12.35 -6.42
C ALA A 85 0.90 13.24 -6.00
N THR A 86 1.18 14.51 -5.75
CA THR A 86 0.18 15.50 -5.31
C THR A 86 0.42 16.88 -5.93
N GLY A 87 -0.50 17.81 -5.74
CA GLY A 87 -0.42 19.18 -6.26
C GLY A 87 -1.21 20.14 -5.38
N GLY A 88 -1.26 21.40 -5.78
CA GLY A 88 -2.07 22.44 -5.16
C GLY A 88 -3.52 22.42 -5.64
N ALA A 89 -4.23 23.50 -5.33
CA ALA A 89 -5.65 23.66 -5.67
C ALA A 89 -5.92 24.05 -7.13
N GLU A 90 -4.90 24.50 -7.86
CA GLU A 90 -5.01 24.98 -9.24
C GLU A 90 -4.67 23.89 -10.27
N VAL A 91 -4.47 22.64 -9.85
CA VAL A 91 -4.34 21.46 -10.74
C VAL A 91 -5.54 21.37 -11.69
N ARG A 92 -6.71 21.78 -11.22
CA ARG A 92 -7.94 21.86 -12.00
C ARG A 92 -7.88 22.91 -13.13
N LEU A 93 -7.02 23.92 -13.02
CA LEU A 93 -6.92 25.07 -13.93
C LEU A 93 -5.95 24.83 -15.09
N ALA A 94 -5.90 23.61 -15.64
CA ALA A 94 -5.24 23.37 -16.92
C ALA A 94 -6.11 23.89 -18.08
N GLY A 95 -5.56 24.08 -19.27
CA GLY A 95 -6.40 24.55 -20.39
C GLY A 95 -5.70 24.62 -21.73
N ASP A 96 -6.52 24.83 -22.77
CA ASP A 96 -6.05 25.17 -24.11
C ASP A 96 -5.16 26.40 -24.06
N ALA A 97 -4.06 26.39 -24.80
CA ALA A 97 -3.05 27.45 -24.71
C ALA A 97 -3.60 28.84 -25.06
N SER A 98 -4.65 28.93 -25.89
CA SER A 98 -5.37 30.17 -26.21
C SER A 98 -6.64 30.39 -25.37
N GLY A 99 -7.01 29.42 -24.54
CA GLY A 99 -8.16 29.52 -23.63
C GLY A 99 -7.89 30.53 -22.51
N LEU A 100 -8.96 30.95 -21.85
CA LEU A 100 -8.90 31.86 -20.71
C LEU A 100 -9.02 31.09 -19.39
N ILE A 101 -8.23 31.51 -18.41
CA ILE A 101 -8.43 31.22 -16.98
C ILE A 101 -8.53 32.58 -16.30
N ASP A 102 -9.66 32.82 -15.66
CA ASP A 102 -10.06 34.14 -15.15
C ASP A 102 -9.99 35.22 -16.25
N ALA A 103 -9.04 36.15 -16.16
CA ALA A 103 -8.89 37.30 -17.06
C ALA A 103 -7.65 37.20 -17.98
N GLN A 104 -6.91 36.08 -17.97
CA GLN A 104 -5.68 35.92 -18.75
C GLN A 104 -5.69 34.63 -19.57
N THR A 105 -4.86 34.55 -20.62
CA THR A 105 -4.72 33.31 -21.38
C THR A 105 -3.95 32.27 -20.56
N VAL A 106 -4.24 30.98 -20.78
CA VAL A 106 -3.50 29.89 -20.12
C VAL A 106 -2.01 29.96 -20.45
N ARG A 107 -1.66 30.36 -21.69
CA ARG A 107 -0.28 30.57 -22.11
C ARG A 107 0.42 31.66 -21.31
N ASP A 108 -0.23 32.79 -21.09
CA ASP A 108 0.38 33.88 -20.31
C ASP A 108 0.56 33.45 -18.85
N ALA A 109 -0.47 32.84 -18.24
CA ALA A 109 -0.37 32.29 -16.88
C ALA A 109 0.77 31.28 -16.75
N PHE A 110 0.92 30.39 -17.73
CA PHE A 110 2.00 29.41 -17.79
C PHE A 110 3.37 30.09 -17.94
N GLU A 111 3.50 31.08 -18.84
CA GLU A 111 4.75 31.82 -19.08
C GLU A 111 5.18 32.61 -17.83
N TYR A 112 4.25 33.26 -17.14
CA TYR A 112 4.53 33.98 -15.88
C TYR A 112 5.04 33.06 -14.77
N ARG A 113 4.54 31.83 -14.69
CA ARG A 113 4.87 30.88 -13.62
C ARG A 113 6.14 30.07 -13.90
N THR A 114 6.42 29.80 -15.18
CA THR A 114 7.52 28.92 -15.59
C THR A 114 8.70 29.68 -16.22
N GLY A 115 8.49 30.92 -16.68
CA GLY A 115 9.44 31.67 -17.49
C GLY A 115 9.63 31.11 -18.91
N VAL A 116 8.81 30.14 -19.32
CA VAL A 116 8.94 29.46 -20.62
C VAL A 116 7.70 29.71 -21.47
N ARG A 117 7.92 30.11 -22.72
CA ARG A 117 6.84 30.24 -23.71
C ARG A 117 6.77 28.99 -24.61
N PRO A 118 5.83 28.06 -24.37
CA PRO A 118 5.78 26.78 -25.07
C PRO A 118 5.39 26.96 -26.54
N ARG A 119 6.13 26.32 -27.45
CA ARG A 119 5.84 26.31 -28.90
C ARG A 119 5.21 24.97 -29.30
N GLY A 120 4.06 25.01 -29.97
CA GLY A 120 3.43 23.82 -30.55
C GLY A 120 2.62 22.93 -29.60
N ALA A 121 2.52 23.28 -28.31
CA ALA A 121 1.62 22.61 -27.37
C ALA A 121 0.20 23.19 -27.49
N ALA A 122 -0.80 22.30 -27.61
CA ALA A 122 -2.21 22.68 -27.63
C ALA A 122 -2.75 22.98 -26.23
N ILE A 123 -2.31 22.22 -25.22
CA ILE A 123 -2.80 22.31 -23.84
C ILE A 123 -1.62 22.52 -22.90
N LEU A 124 -1.82 23.36 -21.88
CA LEU A 124 -0.83 23.75 -20.89
C LEU A 124 -1.35 23.55 -19.47
N HIS A 125 -0.43 23.25 -18.55
CA HIS A 125 -0.71 23.08 -17.13
C HIS A 125 0.06 24.13 -16.30
N PRO A 126 -0.56 25.28 -15.97
CA PRO A 126 0.13 26.40 -15.30
C PRO A 126 0.70 26.07 -13.90
N GLU A 127 0.15 25.08 -13.19
CA GLU A 127 0.63 24.71 -11.85
C GLU A 127 1.86 23.77 -11.83
N ILE A 128 2.47 23.47 -12.99
CA ILE A 128 3.57 22.48 -13.08
C ILE A 128 4.75 22.76 -12.13
N ALA A 129 5.10 24.03 -11.94
CA ALA A 129 6.21 24.43 -11.08
C ALA A 129 5.96 24.10 -9.59
N LEU A 130 4.72 24.29 -9.10
CA LEU A 130 4.36 23.95 -7.72
C LEU A 130 4.32 22.43 -7.55
N MET A 131 3.69 21.72 -8.48
CA MET A 131 3.67 20.25 -8.47
C MET A 131 5.08 19.67 -8.44
N ALA A 132 6.01 20.17 -9.26
CA ALA A 132 7.40 19.72 -9.26
C ALA A 132 8.07 19.94 -7.90
N ARG A 133 7.90 21.12 -7.29
CA ARG A 133 8.48 21.46 -5.98
C ARG A 133 7.97 20.56 -4.85
N VAL A 134 6.64 20.43 -4.73
CA VAL A 134 6.01 19.66 -3.66
C VAL A 134 6.37 18.18 -3.74
N ASN A 135 6.46 17.62 -4.95
CA ASN A 135 6.80 16.21 -5.11
C ASN A 135 8.30 15.93 -4.96
N ALA A 136 9.19 16.86 -5.32
CA ALA A 136 10.63 16.72 -5.09
C ALA A 136 10.97 16.59 -3.60
N GLU A 137 10.21 17.27 -2.74
CA GLU A 137 10.34 17.20 -1.28
C GLU A 137 9.62 15.97 -0.67
N SER A 138 8.80 15.27 -1.46
CA SER A 138 7.99 14.15 -1.00
C SER A 138 8.80 12.86 -0.80
N SER A 139 8.21 11.92 -0.05
CA SER A 139 8.85 10.62 0.24
C SER A 139 9.11 9.76 -0.99
N TYR A 140 8.27 9.90 -2.02
CA TYR A 140 8.33 9.13 -3.25
C TYR A 140 9.15 9.82 -4.35
N ARG A 141 9.49 11.11 -4.16
CA ARG A 141 10.17 11.95 -5.16
C ARG A 141 9.58 11.77 -6.57
N ALA A 142 8.24 11.69 -6.62
CA ALA A 142 7.53 11.48 -7.86
C ALA A 142 7.78 12.66 -8.81
N LYS A 143 7.79 12.39 -10.11
CA LYS A 143 7.93 13.41 -11.16
C LYS A 143 6.59 13.58 -11.89
N PRO A 144 5.81 14.62 -11.58
CA PRO A 144 4.61 14.95 -12.35
C PRO A 144 4.95 15.05 -13.85
N GLY A 145 4.22 14.28 -14.68
CA GLY A 145 4.42 14.26 -16.13
C GLY A 145 5.50 13.30 -16.66
N GLU A 146 6.09 12.44 -15.82
CA GLU A 146 7.11 11.45 -16.25
C GLU A 146 6.61 10.55 -17.40
N LEU A 147 5.34 10.15 -17.38
CA LEU A 147 4.74 9.37 -18.47
C LEU A 147 4.80 10.10 -19.81
N GLY A 148 4.36 11.37 -19.84
CA GLY A 148 4.42 12.21 -21.04
C GLY A 148 5.85 12.41 -21.52
N SER A 149 6.78 12.69 -20.60
CA SER A 149 8.22 12.81 -20.89
C SER A 149 8.80 11.54 -21.51
N ALA A 150 8.50 10.36 -20.95
CA ALA A 150 8.98 9.08 -21.44
C ALA A 150 8.44 8.76 -22.84
N LEU A 151 7.17 9.08 -23.11
CA LEU A 151 6.56 8.95 -24.44
C LEU A 151 7.19 9.92 -25.45
N HIS A 152 7.39 11.19 -25.07
CA HIS A 152 8.05 12.18 -25.93
C HIS A 152 9.49 11.76 -26.28
N LYS A 153 10.25 11.20 -25.34
CA LYS A 153 11.60 10.65 -25.59
C LYS A 153 11.57 9.51 -26.62
N ALA A 154 10.48 8.73 -26.67
CA ALA A 154 10.25 7.69 -27.68
C ALA A 154 9.65 8.22 -29.00
N GLY A 155 9.50 9.54 -29.16
CA GLY A 155 8.92 10.16 -30.35
C GLY A 155 7.40 9.97 -30.47
N ILE A 156 6.70 9.67 -29.38
CA ILE A 156 5.26 9.51 -29.32
C ILE A 156 4.62 10.81 -28.84
N ARG A 157 3.62 11.32 -29.56
CA ARG A 157 2.85 12.52 -29.17
C ARG A 157 1.67 12.18 -28.27
N THR A 158 1.30 13.09 -27.38
CA THR A 158 0.22 12.93 -26.39
C THR A 158 -0.98 13.83 -26.70
N ALA A 159 -2.18 13.43 -26.25
CA ALA A 159 -3.38 14.25 -26.35
C ALA A 159 -4.29 14.14 -25.12
N VAL A 160 -5.04 15.21 -24.84
CA VAL A 160 -6.10 15.22 -23.81
C VAL A 160 -7.38 15.81 -24.41
N ILE A 161 -8.51 15.13 -24.24
CA ILE A 161 -9.81 15.57 -24.75
C ILE A 161 -10.85 15.48 -23.64
N GLY A 162 -11.67 16.52 -23.45
CA GLY A 162 -12.75 16.48 -22.46
C GLY A 162 -12.46 17.28 -21.20
N CYS A 163 -13.49 17.45 -20.38
CA CYS A 163 -13.40 18.19 -19.13
C CYS A 163 -14.50 17.77 -18.14
N SER A 164 -14.21 17.98 -16.86
CA SER A 164 -15.13 17.79 -15.75
C SER A 164 -15.78 19.12 -15.30
N ASP A 165 -15.55 20.22 -16.03
CA ASP A 165 -16.05 21.58 -15.73
C ASP A 165 -17.52 21.59 -15.26
N ILE A 166 -17.80 22.42 -14.25
CA ILE A 166 -19.15 22.73 -13.73
C ILE A 166 -19.41 24.24 -13.86
N PRO A 167 -20.67 24.71 -13.76
CA PRO A 167 -20.96 26.13 -13.86
C PRO A 167 -20.19 26.95 -12.82
N GLY A 168 -19.35 27.88 -13.29
CA GLY A 168 -18.53 28.74 -12.45
C GLY A 168 -17.18 28.15 -12.01
N GLU A 169 -16.89 26.88 -12.31
CA GLU A 169 -15.66 26.22 -11.86
C GLU A 169 -15.05 25.30 -12.93
N ILE A 170 -13.75 25.45 -13.14
CA ILE A 170 -12.97 24.64 -14.09
C ILE A 170 -12.47 23.37 -13.39
N HIS A 171 -12.59 22.24 -14.09
CA HIS A 171 -12.11 20.92 -13.68
C HIS A 171 -11.48 20.19 -14.88
N ARG A 172 -10.17 20.39 -15.06
CA ARG A 172 -9.36 19.84 -16.16
C ARG A 172 -8.13 19.07 -15.66
N GLU A 173 -8.27 18.46 -14.49
CA GLU A 173 -7.24 17.69 -13.79
C GLU A 173 -6.67 16.55 -14.65
N ALA A 174 -7.47 16.00 -15.58
CA ALA A 174 -7.06 14.96 -16.51
C ALA A 174 -5.84 15.34 -17.37
N VAL A 175 -5.55 16.65 -17.53
CA VAL A 175 -4.32 17.10 -18.21
C VAL A 175 -3.06 16.59 -17.50
N ALA A 176 -3.08 16.52 -16.16
CA ALA A 176 -1.95 16.02 -15.38
C ALA A 176 -1.62 14.54 -15.64
N ALA A 177 -2.58 13.77 -16.17
CA ALA A 177 -2.39 12.36 -16.53
C ALA A 177 -1.59 12.17 -17.84
N ALA A 178 -1.51 13.19 -18.71
CA ALA A 178 -0.87 13.09 -20.03
C ALA A 178 0.27 14.06 -20.29
N MET A 179 0.33 15.18 -19.56
CA MET A 179 1.37 16.18 -19.73
C MET A 179 2.78 15.59 -19.54
N ASP A 180 3.77 16.22 -20.17
CA ASP A 180 5.17 15.97 -19.82
C ASP A 180 5.60 16.74 -18.57
N GLU A 181 6.84 16.55 -18.09
CA GLU A 181 7.39 17.25 -16.92
C GLU A 181 7.45 18.78 -17.10
N ARG A 182 7.25 19.28 -18.32
CA ARG A 182 7.15 20.72 -18.60
C ARG A 182 5.71 21.23 -18.50
N GLY A 183 4.74 20.36 -18.21
CA GLY A 183 3.33 20.74 -18.12
C GLY A 183 2.70 20.99 -19.49
N THR A 184 3.18 20.30 -20.53
CA THR A 184 2.69 20.47 -21.91
C THR A 184 2.10 19.20 -22.50
N VAL A 185 1.06 19.34 -23.31
CA VAL A 185 0.45 18.26 -24.11
C VAL A 185 0.34 18.73 -25.57
N ASP A 186 0.66 17.84 -26.51
CA ASP A 186 0.81 18.20 -27.93
C ASP A 186 -0.51 18.59 -28.58
N TYR A 187 -1.56 17.78 -28.37
CA TYR A 187 -2.86 17.92 -29.02
C TYR A 187 -4.00 17.85 -28.00
N GLY A 188 -5.17 18.34 -28.39
CA GLY A 188 -6.37 18.17 -27.58
C GLY A 188 -7.30 19.36 -27.59
N GLU A 189 -8.31 19.26 -26.76
CA GLU A 189 -9.29 20.30 -26.45
C GLU A 189 -9.85 20.01 -25.06
N VAL A 190 -9.83 21.01 -24.16
CA VAL A 190 -10.36 20.88 -22.80
C VAL A 190 -11.33 22.00 -22.45
N ASP A 191 -11.65 22.89 -23.38
CA ASP A 191 -12.64 23.95 -23.20
C ASP A 191 -14.07 23.40 -23.12
N GLY A 192 -14.67 23.49 -21.92
CA GLY A 192 -16.04 23.07 -21.67
C GLY A 192 -17.08 23.72 -22.58
N ALA A 193 -16.83 24.94 -23.07
CA ALA A 193 -17.75 25.61 -24.00
C ALA A 193 -17.91 24.87 -25.34
N LYS A 194 -16.91 24.08 -25.74
CA LYS A 194 -16.93 23.29 -26.98
C LYS A 194 -17.34 21.84 -26.76
N LEU A 195 -17.12 21.32 -25.55
CA LEU A 195 -17.20 19.90 -25.23
C LEU A 195 -18.45 19.52 -24.44
N LEU A 196 -19.14 20.51 -23.86
CA LEU A 196 -20.36 20.32 -23.09
C LEU A 196 -21.58 20.83 -23.86
N ARG A 197 -22.75 20.28 -23.53
CA ARG A 197 -24.05 20.72 -24.04
C ARG A 197 -25.04 20.95 -22.89
N PRO A 198 -25.96 21.92 -23.00
CA PRO A 198 -27.03 22.10 -22.03
C PRO A 198 -27.95 20.88 -21.96
N ASP A 199 -28.31 20.47 -20.76
CA ASP A 199 -29.33 19.44 -20.49
C ASP A 199 -29.91 19.64 -19.08
N PRO A 200 -31.12 20.21 -18.95
CA PRO A 200 -31.75 20.49 -17.66
C PRO A 200 -32.01 19.25 -16.78
N SER A 201 -31.98 18.04 -17.36
CA SER A 201 -32.16 16.78 -16.62
C SER A 201 -30.84 16.21 -16.07
N ALA A 202 -29.73 16.94 -16.24
CA ALA A 202 -28.41 16.55 -15.80
C ALA A 202 -27.96 17.26 -14.53
N PRO A 203 -27.00 16.69 -13.78
CA PRO A 203 -26.24 17.44 -12.77
C PRO A 203 -25.75 18.78 -13.34
N TYR A 204 -26.01 19.87 -12.61
CA TYR A 204 -25.70 21.24 -13.01
C TYR A 204 -26.31 21.73 -14.35
N GLY A 205 -27.31 21.02 -14.90
CA GLY A 205 -27.96 21.41 -16.16
C GLY A 205 -27.09 21.24 -17.41
N ILE A 206 -25.98 20.50 -17.33
CA ILE A 206 -25.01 20.31 -18.42
C ILE A 206 -24.58 18.84 -18.55
N ARG A 207 -24.20 18.44 -19.76
CA ARG A 207 -23.66 17.10 -20.06
C ARG A 207 -22.50 17.15 -21.03
N THR A 208 -21.66 16.14 -20.99
CA THR A 208 -20.68 15.88 -22.04
C THR A 208 -21.37 15.70 -23.38
N ASN A 209 -20.80 16.31 -24.43
CA ASN A 209 -21.21 16.09 -25.81
C ASN A 209 -20.38 14.95 -26.42
N PRO A 210 -20.90 13.70 -26.45
CA PRO A 210 -20.12 12.55 -26.90
C PRO A 210 -19.68 12.70 -28.35
N THR A 211 -20.49 13.33 -29.21
CA THR A 211 -20.12 13.55 -30.61
C THR A 211 -18.93 14.49 -30.73
N ALA A 212 -18.89 15.59 -29.98
CA ALA A 212 -17.76 16.52 -30.00
C ALA A 212 -16.45 15.85 -29.53
N LEU A 213 -16.51 15.02 -28.49
CA LEU A 213 -15.34 14.25 -28.02
C LEU A 213 -14.83 13.28 -29.08
N LEU A 214 -15.74 12.55 -29.73
CA LEU A 214 -15.38 11.59 -30.78
C LEU A 214 -14.86 12.28 -32.04
N ASP A 215 -15.47 13.40 -32.46
CA ASP A 215 -15.00 14.19 -33.59
C ASP A 215 -13.59 14.75 -33.35
N MET A 216 -13.28 15.16 -32.11
CA MET A 216 -11.94 15.58 -31.73
C MET A 216 -10.94 14.42 -31.78
N PHE A 217 -11.35 13.25 -31.25
CA PHE A 217 -10.54 12.03 -31.29
C PHE A 217 -10.22 11.61 -32.73
N ASP A 218 -11.21 11.63 -33.62
CA ASP A 218 -11.08 11.22 -35.02
C ASP A 218 -10.17 12.16 -35.83
N ARG A 219 -9.95 13.40 -35.36
CA ARG A 219 -9.03 14.39 -35.96
C ARG A 219 -7.58 14.27 -35.48
N LEU A 220 -7.31 13.42 -34.48
CA LEU A 220 -5.95 13.26 -33.95
C LEU A 220 -5.02 12.65 -35.00
N ARG A 221 -3.83 13.23 -35.11
CA ARG A 221 -2.79 12.79 -36.05
C ARG A 221 -2.28 11.39 -35.72
N ALA A 222 -1.72 10.71 -36.73
CA ALA A 222 -1.19 9.35 -36.59
C ALA A 222 0.05 9.23 -35.66
N ASP A 223 0.79 10.32 -35.43
CA ASP A 223 1.89 10.38 -34.46
C ASP A 223 1.41 10.54 -33.01
N CYS A 224 0.15 10.92 -32.80
CA CYS A 224 -0.51 10.87 -31.51
C CYS A 224 -0.92 9.43 -31.20
N ARG A 225 -0.18 8.79 -30.28
CA ARG A 225 -0.38 7.38 -29.90
C ARG A 225 -0.76 7.20 -28.43
N PHE A 226 -0.80 8.28 -27.65
CA PHE A 226 -1.33 8.25 -26.30
C PHE A 226 -2.39 9.34 -26.14
N VAL A 227 -3.60 8.96 -25.77
CA VAL A 227 -4.74 9.87 -25.65
C VAL A 227 -5.42 9.65 -24.31
N VAL A 228 -5.63 10.72 -23.55
CA VAL A 228 -6.47 10.72 -22.35
C VAL A 228 -7.79 11.41 -22.69
N ILE A 229 -8.91 10.78 -22.36
CA ILE A 229 -10.25 11.34 -22.53
C ILE A 229 -10.90 11.47 -21.16
N ASP A 230 -11.22 12.69 -20.75
CA ASP A 230 -12.04 12.95 -19.58
C ASP A 230 -13.53 12.97 -19.97
N TYR A 231 -14.30 11.98 -19.48
CA TYR A 231 -15.72 11.92 -19.77
C TYR A 231 -16.55 12.92 -18.94
N GLY A 232 -16.10 13.34 -17.75
CA GLY A 232 -16.71 14.38 -16.91
C GLY A 232 -18.08 14.12 -16.28
N ASP A 233 -19.02 13.42 -16.94
CA ASP A 233 -20.40 13.25 -16.41
C ASP A 233 -20.44 12.46 -15.10
N THR A 234 -19.52 11.52 -14.90
CA THR A 234 -19.45 10.69 -13.68
C THR A 234 -18.92 11.47 -12.49
N PHE A 235 -17.99 12.41 -12.73
CA PHE A 235 -17.50 13.36 -11.73
C PHE A 235 -18.62 14.32 -11.34
N ARG A 236 -19.30 14.94 -12.31
CA ARG A 236 -20.43 15.85 -12.06
C ARG A 236 -21.58 15.18 -11.32
N ALA A 237 -21.87 13.91 -11.60
CA ALA A 237 -22.88 13.16 -10.86
C ALA A 237 -22.48 12.90 -9.40
N ASP A 238 -21.21 12.62 -9.12
CA ASP A 238 -20.69 12.44 -7.77
C ASP A 238 -20.66 13.77 -6.99
N SER A 239 -20.16 14.86 -7.59
CA SER A 239 -20.12 16.16 -6.93
C SER A 239 -21.51 16.72 -6.63
N TYR A 240 -22.49 16.48 -7.51
CA TYR A 240 -23.88 16.91 -7.32
C TYR A 240 -24.66 16.04 -6.32
N SER A 241 -24.11 14.87 -5.93
CA SER A 241 -24.78 13.95 -5.00
C SER A 241 -25.04 14.56 -3.63
N GLU A 242 -24.17 15.46 -3.16
CA GLU A 242 -24.32 16.15 -1.88
C GLU A 242 -25.58 17.04 -1.82
N LEU A 243 -26.12 17.42 -2.98
CA LEU A 243 -27.33 18.22 -3.12
C LEU A 243 -28.60 17.37 -3.30
N CYS A 244 -28.46 16.05 -3.36
CA CYS A 244 -29.53 15.12 -3.69
C CYS A 244 -29.96 14.28 -2.47
N THR A 245 -31.15 13.72 -2.53
CA THR A 245 -31.48 12.56 -1.69
C THR A 245 -30.67 11.34 -2.16
N ASP A 246 -30.41 10.37 -1.27
CA ASP A 246 -29.65 9.16 -1.61
C ASP A 246 -30.20 8.44 -2.85
N GLN A 247 -31.54 8.32 -2.94
CA GLN A 247 -32.20 7.70 -4.08
C GLN A 247 -31.94 8.45 -5.40
N GLN A 248 -31.99 9.78 -5.36
CA GLN A 248 -31.75 10.61 -6.54
C GLN A 248 -30.26 10.59 -6.94
N ALA A 249 -29.34 10.64 -5.96
CA ALA A 249 -27.91 10.51 -6.19
C ALA A 249 -27.58 9.18 -6.88
N ALA A 250 -28.12 8.07 -6.38
CA ALA A 250 -27.96 6.75 -6.98
C ALA A 250 -28.52 6.69 -8.41
N ALA A 251 -29.69 7.29 -8.66
CA ALA A 251 -30.29 7.35 -9.99
C ALA A 251 -29.46 8.16 -11.00
N LEU A 252 -29.02 9.37 -10.62
CA LEU A 252 -28.16 10.22 -11.46
C LEU A 252 -26.84 9.54 -11.79
N LYS A 253 -26.28 8.83 -10.81
CA LYS A 253 -25.03 8.09 -10.97
C LYS A 253 -25.19 6.91 -11.93
N ALA A 254 -26.21 6.08 -11.77
CA ALA A 254 -26.52 5.00 -12.70
C ALA A 254 -26.73 5.51 -14.14
N GLN A 255 -27.36 6.67 -14.32
CA GLN A 255 -27.49 7.32 -15.62
C GLN A 255 -26.14 7.79 -16.19
N SER A 256 -25.24 8.32 -15.35
CA SER A 256 -23.89 8.70 -15.77
C SER A 256 -23.04 7.48 -16.17
N ASP A 257 -23.18 6.37 -15.44
CA ASP A 257 -22.44 5.12 -15.68
C ASP A 257 -22.90 4.45 -16.99
N ALA A 258 -24.21 4.46 -17.27
CA ALA A 258 -24.74 3.98 -18.54
C ALA A 258 -24.22 4.79 -19.73
N ARG A 259 -24.09 6.11 -19.55
CA ARG A 259 -23.57 7.02 -20.57
C ARG A 259 -22.09 6.81 -20.86
N VAL A 260 -21.23 6.75 -19.83
CA VAL A 260 -19.79 6.49 -20.04
C VAL A 260 -19.55 5.12 -20.66
N ARG A 261 -20.34 4.10 -20.31
CA ARG A 261 -20.29 2.78 -20.96
C ARG A 261 -20.67 2.86 -22.44
N SER A 262 -21.73 3.59 -22.76
CA SER A 262 -22.14 3.82 -24.15
C SER A 262 -21.04 4.53 -24.95
N PHE A 263 -20.40 5.53 -24.34
CA PHE A 263 -19.27 6.24 -24.95
C PHE A 263 -18.05 5.32 -25.14
N ALA A 264 -17.69 4.51 -24.14
CA ALA A 264 -16.60 3.54 -24.23
C ALA A 264 -16.79 2.57 -25.42
N ARG A 265 -18.01 2.08 -25.65
CA ARG A 265 -18.33 1.23 -26.83
C ARG A 265 -18.28 1.98 -28.16
N GLN A 266 -18.52 3.28 -28.17
CA GLN A 266 -18.36 4.11 -29.37
C GLN A 266 -16.87 4.36 -29.67
N LEU A 267 -16.07 4.55 -28.63
CA LEU A 267 -14.63 4.70 -28.73
C LEU A 267 -13.95 3.40 -29.17
N GLU A 268 -14.36 2.25 -28.60
CA GLU A 268 -13.86 0.92 -28.96
C GLU A 268 -14.03 0.62 -30.46
N ARG A 269 -15.13 1.07 -31.08
CA ARG A 269 -15.36 0.92 -32.53
C ARG A 269 -14.39 1.72 -33.41
N ARG A 270 -13.65 2.68 -32.85
CA ARG A 270 -12.64 3.49 -33.55
C ARG A 270 -11.22 2.97 -33.33
N LEU A 271 -11.05 1.96 -32.51
CA LEU A 271 -9.77 1.36 -32.18
C LEU A 271 -9.60 0.04 -32.92
N ASP A 272 -8.37 -0.26 -33.34
CA ASP A 272 -8.04 -1.57 -33.89
C ASP A 272 -7.80 -2.55 -32.73
N ALA A 273 -8.74 -3.46 -32.46
CA ALA A 273 -8.66 -4.43 -31.37
C ALA A 273 -7.39 -5.32 -31.40
N ARG A 274 -6.68 -5.41 -32.53
CA ARG A 274 -5.43 -6.17 -32.66
C ARG A 274 -4.18 -5.37 -32.30
N HIS A 275 -4.26 -4.05 -32.26
CA HIS A 275 -3.08 -3.18 -32.10
C HIS A 275 -3.27 -2.11 -31.03
N ASP A 276 -4.49 -1.66 -30.77
CA ASP A 276 -4.77 -0.57 -29.86
C ASP A 276 -5.22 -1.07 -28.49
N LEU A 277 -5.00 -0.25 -27.48
CA LEU A 277 -5.37 -0.51 -26.10
C LEU A 277 -6.36 0.54 -25.61
N LEU A 278 -7.50 0.09 -25.08
CA LEU A 278 -8.45 0.93 -24.36
C LEU A 278 -8.35 0.64 -22.87
N ILE A 279 -8.08 1.67 -22.07
CA ILE A 279 -8.06 1.61 -20.61
C ILE A 279 -9.20 2.49 -20.10
N VAL A 280 -10.19 1.92 -19.43
CA VAL A 280 -11.25 2.67 -18.75
C VAL A 280 -10.99 2.61 -17.25
N LEU A 281 -10.88 3.73 -16.57
CA LEU A 281 -10.57 3.75 -15.13
C LEU A 281 -11.18 4.94 -14.38
N SER A 282 -11.23 4.82 -13.05
CA SER A 282 -11.50 5.93 -12.13
C SER A 282 -10.25 6.25 -11.31
N PRO A 283 -9.62 7.43 -11.44
CA PRO A 283 -8.38 7.76 -10.75
C PRO A 283 -8.61 8.14 -9.28
N ASN A 284 -9.86 8.30 -8.85
CA ASN A 284 -10.24 8.67 -7.49
C ASN A 284 -11.44 7.84 -7.01
N ALA A 285 -11.65 7.85 -5.69
CA ALA A 285 -12.81 7.25 -5.06
C ALA A 285 -14.01 8.19 -5.17
N ARG A 286 -15.21 7.63 -5.00
CA ARG A 286 -16.43 8.42 -4.81
C ARG A 286 -16.34 9.29 -3.57
N SER A 287 -16.98 10.45 -3.64
CA SER A 287 -17.19 11.31 -2.48
C SER A 287 -18.29 10.72 -1.59
N PHE A 288 -19.35 10.19 -2.20
CA PHE A 288 -20.46 9.53 -1.51
C PHE A 288 -20.63 8.06 -1.95
N SER A 289 -20.75 7.15 -0.98
CA SER A 289 -21.00 5.73 -1.24
C SER A 289 -22.01 5.17 -0.23
N GLU A 290 -22.96 4.39 -0.74
CA GLU A 290 -23.90 3.61 0.07
C GLU A 290 -23.20 2.55 0.95
N ILE A 291 -22.03 2.08 0.52
CA ILE A 291 -21.18 1.20 1.33
C ILE A 291 -20.15 2.08 2.02
N GLU A 292 -20.30 2.21 3.33
CA GLU A 292 -19.34 2.92 4.17
C GLU A 292 -17.97 2.23 4.08
N GLY A 293 -16.93 3.01 3.77
CA GLY A 293 -15.57 2.51 3.59
C GLY A 293 -15.20 2.09 2.16
N GLU A 294 -16.14 2.06 1.20
CA GLU A 294 -15.83 1.81 -0.21
C GLU A 294 -15.00 2.95 -0.80
N ARG A 295 -13.74 2.65 -1.11
CA ARG A 295 -12.77 3.64 -1.61
C ARG A 295 -11.86 3.10 -2.71
N MET A 296 -12.12 1.90 -3.24
CA MET A 296 -11.39 1.39 -4.39
C MET A 296 -12.04 1.93 -5.67
N GLY A 297 -11.21 2.41 -6.59
CA GLY A 297 -11.62 2.65 -7.96
C GLY A 297 -11.70 1.34 -8.74
N ALA A 298 -12.01 1.45 -10.02
CA ALA A 298 -12.03 0.33 -10.95
C ALA A 298 -11.19 0.65 -12.18
N ILE A 299 -10.71 -0.41 -12.83
CA ILE A 299 -10.01 -0.34 -14.10
C ILE A 299 -10.38 -1.55 -14.96
N VAL A 300 -10.61 -1.29 -16.25
CA VAL A 300 -10.86 -2.29 -17.28
C VAL A 300 -9.94 -1.99 -18.46
N ILE A 301 -9.20 -2.99 -18.91
CA ILE A 301 -8.30 -2.90 -20.06
C ILE A 301 -8.80 -3.83 -21.16
N ARG A 302 -8.86 -3.33 -22.40
CA ARG A 302 -9.22 -4.08 -23.60
C ARG A 302 -8.17 -3.87 -24.67
N GLY A 303 -7.78 -4.96 -25.33
CA GLY A 303 -6.83 -4.95 -26.43
C GLY A 303 -5.86 -6.13 -26.34
N PRO A 304 -4.74 -6.08 -27.08
CA PRO A 304 -3.77 -7.17 -27.13
C PRO A 304 -3.23 -7.52 -25.73
N GLY A 305 -3.36 -8.79 -25.33
CA GLY A 305 -2.96 -9.27 -24.00
C GLY A 305 -4.00 -9.06 -22.89
N PHE A 306 -5.10 -8.35 -23.16
CA PHE A 306 -6.15 -8.00 -22.21
C PHE A 306 -7.55 -8.29 -22.80
N SER A 307 -7.86 -9.57 -22.95
CA SER A 307 -9.11 -10.03 -23.58
C SER A 307 -10.11 -10.67 -22.60
N GLY A 308 -9.88 -10.53 -21.29
CA GLY A 308 -10.70 -11.15 -20.24
C GLY A 308 -9.88 -11.72 -19.09
N GLY A 309 -10.38 -11.61 -17.86
CA GLY A 309 -9.70 -12.07 -16.64
C GLY A 309 -9.48 -10.95 -15.63
N MET A 310 -8.71 -11.23 -14.58
CA MET A 310 -8.36 -10.25 -13.57
C MET A 310 -6.99 -9.61 -13.84
N LEU A 311 -6.87 -8.32 -13.60
CA LEU A 311 -5.59 -7.63 -13.62
C LEU A 311 -4.76 -7.97 -12.38
N THR A 312 -3.45 -8.07 -12.55
CA THR A 312 -2.49 -8.16 -11.45
C THR A 312 -1.25 -7.34 -11.79
N SER A 313 -0.51 -6.90 -10.77
CA SER A 313 0.79 -6.28 -10.96
C SER A 313 1.81 -6.83 -9.95
N PRO A 314 3.12 -6.83 -10.28
CA PRO A 314 4.16 -7.13 -9.31
C PRO A 314 4.16 -6.19 -8.08
N SER A 315 3.55 -5.01 -8.20
CA SER A 315 3.40 -4.02 -7.13
C SER A 315 2.48 -4.51 -6.02
N THR A 316 1.38 -5.20 -6.37
CA THR A 316 0.39 -5.71 -5.39
C THR A 316 0.55 -7.19 -5.11
N ARG A 317 1.05 -7.98 -6.08
CA ARG A 317 1.14 -9.45 -6.05
C ARG A 317 -0.19 -10.12 -5.69
N ARG A 318 -1.31 -9.46 -5.97
CA ARG A 318 -2.68 -9.98 -5.78
C ARG A 318 -3.41 -9.88 -7.11
N GLY A 319 -4.00 -10.99 -7.54
CA GLY A 319 -4.96 -10.97 -8.65
C GLY A 319 -6.17 -10.12 -8.26
N GLY A 320 -6.63 -9.28 -9.17
CA GLY A 320 -7.78 -8.40 -8.98
C GLY A 320 -7.49 -7.07 -8.27
N ILE A 321 -6.24 -6.79 -7.86
CA ILE A 321 -5.87 -5.51 -7.23
C ILE A 321 -4.64 -4.93 -7.94
N VAL A 322 -4.73 -3.69 -8.39
CA VAL A 322 -3.64 -2.92 -9.00
C VAL A 322 -3.60 -1.50 -8.42
N THR A 323 -2.55 -0.73 -8.70
CA THR A 323 -2.38 0.64 -8.19
C THR A 323 -2.38 1.66 -9.32
N LEU A 324 -2.67 2.94 -9.02
CA LEU A 324 -2.54 4.03 -9.99
C LEU A 324 -1.16 4.09 -10.63
N GLY A 325 -0.12 3.85 -9.84
CA GLY A 325 1.27 3.86 -10.31
C GLY A 325 1.57 2.79 -11.36
N ASP A 326 0.76 1.72 -11.45
CA ASP A 326 0.96 0.64 -12.42
C ASP A 326 0.47 1.02 -13.84
N VAL A 327 -0.38 2.05 -13.96
CA VAL A 327 -0.99 2.46 -15.25
C VAL A 327 0.08 2.98 -16.22
N GLY A 328 0.90 3.95 -15.80
CA GLY A 328 1.97 4.53 -16.63
C GLY A 328 2.95 3.49 -17.18
N PRO A 329 3.56 2.63 -16.34
CA PRO A 329 4.42 1.54 -16.78
C PRO A 329 3.73 0.56 -17.74
N THR A 330 2.44 0.30 -17.58
CA THR A 330 1.67 -0.55 -18.51
C THR A 330 1.56 0.09 -19.89
N ILE A 331 1.30 1.41 -19.94
CA ILE A 331 1.22 2.19 -21.19
C ILE A 331 2.58 2.20 -21.89
N LEU A 332 3.66 2.44 -21.14
CA LEU A 332 5.02 2.48 -21.68
C LEU A 332 5.47 1.12 -22.22
N ASP A 333 5.22 0.03 -21.47
CA ASP A 333 5.52 -1.34 -21.90
C ASP A 333 4.79 -1.69 -23.20
N PHE A 334 3.50 -1.36 -23.30
CA PHE A 334 2.70 -1.59 -24.50
C PHE A 334 3.18 -0.78 -25.71
N LEU A 335 3.59 0.47 -25.51
CA LEU A 335 4.05 1.37 -26.57
C LEU A 335 5.54 1.19 -26.93
N GLY A 336 6.28 0.35 -26.20
CA GLY A 336 7.70 0.09 -26.41
C GLY A 336 8.61 1.22 -25.92
N ALA A 337 8.18 2.00 -24.94
CA ALA A 337 8.95 3.08 -24.33
C ALA A 337 9.53 2.66 -22.98
N ALA A 338 10.71 3.18 -22.63
CA ALA A 338 11.37 2.86 -21.36
C ALA A 338 10.76 3.69 -20.20
N PRO A 339 10.44 3.07 -19.05
CA PRO A 339 9.96 3.80 -17.87
C PRO A 339 11.08 4.62 -17.21
N GLY A 340 10.70 5.77 -16.64
CA GLY A 340 11.56 6.56 -15.76
C GLY A 340 11.94 5.79 -14.50
N VAL A 341 13.08 6.14 -13.89
CA VAL A 341 13.62 5.46 -12.71
C VAL A 341 12.70 5.66 -11.49
N GLU A 342 12.10 6.85 -11.41
CA GLU A 342 11.21 7.34 -10.37
C GLU A 342 9.82 6.70 -10.42
N MET A 343 9.42 6.06 -11.53
CA MET A 343 8.18 5.29 -11.59
C MET A 343 8.27 4.09 -10.64
N VAL A 344 7.36 4.04 -9.67
CA VAL A 344 7.32 2.99 -8.65
C VAL A 344 6.53 1.79 -9.12
N GLY A 345 5.45 2.02 -9.87
CA GLY A 345 4.57 0.95 -10.35
C GLY A 345 5.23 0.03 -11.37
N ARG A 346 4.51 -1.02 -11.75
CA ARG A 346 4.98 -2.08 -12.63
C ARG A 346 3.90 -2.43 -13.65
N PRO A 347 4.28 -2.83 -14.89
CA PRO A 347 3.31 -3.20 -15.92
C PRO A 347 2.33 -4.26 -15.41
N MET A 348 1.05 -4.01 -15.63
CA MET A 348 -0.03 -4.92 -15.30
C MET A 348 -0.01 -6.12 -16.25
N ARG A 349 -0.53 -7.25 -15.76
CA ARG A 349 -0.72 -8.47 -16.54
C ARG A 349 -2.12 -9.00 -16.32
N ASN A 350 -2.61 -9.72 -17.31
CA ASN A 350 -3.86 -10.44 -17.22
C ASN A 350 -3.65 -11.81 -16.54
N VAL A 351 -4.54 -12.16 -15.61
CA VAL A 351 -4.64 -13.48 -14.99
C VAL A 351 -6.00 -14.06 -15.36
N PRO A 352 -6.04 -15.23 -16.01
CA PRO A 352 -7.30 -15.90 -16.33
C PRO A 352 -8.13 -16.11 -15.06
N SER A 353 -9.40 -15.69 -15.11
CA SER A 353 -10.37 -15.89 -14.03
C SER A 353 -11.77 -15.99 -14.62
N ALA A 354 -12.60 -16.85 -14.02
CA ALA A 354 -14.03 -16.87 -14.27
C ALA A 354 -14.73 -15.86 -13.35
N GLU A 355 -15.96 -15.46 -13.70
CA GLU A 355 -16.83 -14.59 -12.89
C GLU A 355 -16.14 -13.30 -12.39
N VAL A 356 -15.36 -12.64 -13.25
CA VAL A 356 -14.50 -11.50 -12.88
C VAL A 356 -15.29 -10.42 -12.15
N ALA A 357 -16.44 -10.01 -12.68
CA ALA A 357 -17.28 -9.00 -12.04
C ALA A 357 -17.66 -9.41 -10.60
N ARG A 358 -18.18 -10.62 -10.42
CA ARG A 358 -18.61 -11.11 -9.10
C ARG A 358 -17.44 -11.19 -8.12
N THR A 359 -16.31 -11.72 -8.55
CA THR A 359 -15.10 -11.83 -7.71
C THR A 359 -14.60 -10.46 -7.26
N LEU A 360 -14.48 -9.50 -8.18
CA LEU A 360 -14.00 -8.15 -7.86
C LEU A 360 -14.97 -7.40 -6.93
N LEU A 361 -16.28 -7.57 -7.12
CA LEU A 361 -17.29 -6.97 -6.25
C LEU A 361 -17.23 -7.53 -4.82
N LEU A 362 -17.05 -8.85 -4.67
CA LEU A 362 -16.85 -9.47 -3.36
C LEU A 362 -15.55 -8.97 -2.70
N MET A 363 -14.45 -8.94 -3.45
CA MET A 363 -13.17 -8.42 -2.95
C MET A 363 -13.26 -6.96 -2.50
N ASN A 364 -14.03 -6.13 -3.22
CA ASN A 364 -14.24 -4.73 -2.87
C ASN A 364 -15.08 -4.59 -1.59
N SER A 365 -16.12 -5.42 -1.42
CA SER A 365 -16.90 -5.49 -0.19
C SER A 365 -16.04 -5.91 1.00
N ASP A 366 -15.21 -6.96 0.85
CA ASP A 366 -14.31 -7.44 1.88
C ASP A 366 -13.26 -6.40 2.28
N ALA A 367 -12.68 -5.70 1.30
CA ALA A 367 -11.74 -4.60 1.53
C ALA A 367 -12.41 -3.45 2.31
N SER A 368 -13.64 -3.09 1.95
CA SER A 368 -14.43 -2.05 2.63
C SER A 368 -14.74 -2.44 4.07
N ALA A 369 -15.19 -3.68 4.31
CA ALA A 369 -15.43 -4.19 5.66
C ALA A 369 -14.15 -4.23 6.51
N GLN A 370 -13.01 -4.60 5.91
CA GLN A 370 -11.71 -4.57 6.59
C GLN A 370 -11.31 -3.14 6.97
N ALA A 371 -11.52 -2.16 6.08
CA ALA A 371 -11.22 -0.76 6.35
C ALA A 371 -12.01 -0.22 7.55
N GLN A 372 -13.29 -0.57 7.67
CA GLN A 372 -14.09 -0.21 8.83
C GLN A 372 -13.55 -0.83 10.13
N ARG A 373 -13.10 -2.09 10.07
CA ARG A 373 -12.57 -2.82 11.22
C ARG A 373 -11.19 -2.36 11.66
N GLN A 374 -10.43 -1.60 10.86
CA GLN A 374 -9.12 -1.08 11.29
C GLN A 374 -9.20 -0.18 12.53
N VAL A 375 -10.36 0.43 12.81
CA VAL A 375 -10.58 1.17 14.07
C VAL A 375 -10.42 0.26 15.29
N ILE A 376 -10.75 -1.02 15.17
CA ILE A 376 -10.58 -2.04 16.23
C ILE A 376 -9.09 -2.19 16.60
N MET A 377 -8.16 -2.08 15.64
CA MET A 377 -6.71 -2.11 15.93
C MET A 377 -6.27 -0.98 16.85
N ARG A 378 -6.83 0.21 16.65
CA ARG A 378 -6.54 1.36 17.52
C ARG A 378 -7.08 1.10 18.93
N TRP A 379 -8.33 0.63 19.04
CA TRP A 379 -8.93 0.30 20.33
C TRP A 379 -8.26 -0.89 21.04
N SER A 380 -7.75 -1.89 20.31
CA SER A 380 -6.99 -2.97 20.93
C SER A 380 -5.70 -2.48 21.57
N SER A 381 -5.04 -1.46 20.99
CA SER A 381 -3.87 -0.84 21.63
C SER A 381 -4.22 -0.12 22.93
N VAL A 382 -5.40 0.52 23.01
CA VAL A 382 -5.93 1.13 24.24
C VAL A 382 -6.25 0.04 25.27
N ALA A 383 -6.95 -1.02 24.87
CA ALA A 383 -7.28 -2.13 25.75
C ALA A 383 -6.03 -2.80 26.33
N GLN A 384 -4.99 -3.03 25.50
CA GLN A 384 -3.71 -3.54 25.97
C GLN A 384 -3.00 -2.57 26.93
N SER A 385 -3.10 -1.26 26.71
CA SER A 385 -2.56 -0.25 27.63
C SER A 385 -3.24 -0.32 29.00
N VAL A 386 -4.57 -0.47 29.03
CA VAL A 386 -5.33 -0.67 30.28
C VAL A 386 -4.90 -1.97 30.96
N ILE A 387 -4.74 -3.07 30.21
CA ILE A 387 -4.26 -4.35 30.75
C ILE A 387 -2.87 -4.20 31.37
N VAL A 388 -1.93 -3.48 30.74
CA VAL A 388 -0.60 -3.19 31.32
C VAL A 388 -0.74 -2.51 32.68
N VAL A 389 -1.59 -1.48 32.78
CA VAL A 389 -1.82 -0.77 34.04
C VAL A 389 -2.43 -1.69 35.10
N LEU A 390 -3.46 -2.48 34.75
CA LEU A 390 -4.07 -3.44 35.68
C LEU A 390 -3.07 -4.48 36.18
N LEU A 391 -2.18 -4.96 35.32
CA LEU A 391 -1.13 -5.90 35.71
C LEU A 391 -0.06 -5.26 36.60
N LEU A 392 0.33 -4.01 36.33
CA LEU A 392 1.21 -3.25 37.21
C LEU A 392 0.60 -3.08 38.60
N VAL A 393 -0.68 -2.69 38.67
CA VAL A 393 -1.43 -2.55 39.93
C VAL A 393 -1.47 -3.89 40.68
N ALA A 394 -1.83 -4.98 40.01
CA ALA A 394 -1.93 -6.30 40.64
C ALA A 394 -0.58 -6.86 41.13
N ILE A 395 0.54 -6.45 40.53
CA ILE A 395 1.90 -6.90 40.90
C ILE A 395 2.52 -6.00 41.98
N LEU A 396 2.35 -4.69 41.86
CA LEU A 396 3.04 -3.71 42.71
C LEU A 396 2.27 -3.38 44.00
N LEU A 397 0.94 -3.47 44.00
CA LEU A 397 0.12 -3.24 45.19
C LEU A 397 -0.15 -4.54 45.95
N PRO A 398 -0.26 -4.48 47.29
CA PRO A 398 -0.69 -5.63 48.08
C PRO A 398 -2.13 -6.01 47.73
N GLY A 399 -2.41 -7.31 47.66
CA GLY A 399 -3.72 -7.83 47.31
C GLY A 399 -3.83 -9.34 47.52
N PRO A 400 -5.05 -9.89 47.52
CA PRO A 400 -5.29 -11.31 47.77
C PRO A 400 -4.78 -12.20 46.63
N LEU A 401 -4.45 -13.47 46.93
CA LEU A 401 -3.87 -14.39 45.93
C LEU A 401 -4.73 -14.62 44.69
N TRP A 402 -6.06 -14.50 44.80
CA TRP A 402 -6.96 -14.68 43.67
C TRP A 402 -6.83 -13.56 42.64
N THR A 403 -6.49 -12.32 43.03
CA THR A 403 -6.27 -11.22 42.07
C THR A 403 -4.99 -11.46 41.27
N LYS A 404 -3.92 -11.95 41.91
CA LYS A 404 -2.68 -12.34 41.22
C LYS A 404 -2.90 -13.51 40.27
N ARG A 405 -3.72 -14.49 40.66
CA ARG A 405 -4.11 -15.59 39.78
C ARG A 405 -4.93 -15.10 38.58
N LEU A 406 -5.89 -14.20 38.79
CA LEU A 406 -6.66 -13.60 37.71
C LEU A 406 -5.75 -12.78 36.77
N ALA A 407 -4.85 -11.97 37.33
CA ALA A 407 -3.86 -11.21 36.59
C ALA A 407 -2.95 -12.11 35.73
N SER A 408 -2.58 -13.29 36.22
CA SER A 408 -1.75 -14.23 35.45
C SER A 408 -2.46 -14.77 34.20
N TRP A 409 -3.78 -14.99 34.28
CA TRP A 409 -4.59 -15.34 33.11
C TRP A 409 -4.84 -14.15 32.20
N LEU A 410 -5.06 -12.96 32.79
CA LEU A 410 -5.21 -11.71 32.03
C LEU A 410 -3.96 -11.39 31.20
N ALA A 411 -2.76 -11.71 31.69
CA ALA A 411 -1.52 -11.52 30.95
C ALA A 411 -1.44 -12.33 29.64
N LEU A 412 -2.25 -13.40 29.49
CA LEU A 412 -2.36 -14.11 28.20
C LEU A 412 -3.03 -13.27 27.11
N SER A 413 -3.75 -12.20 27.47
CA SER A 413 -4.41 -11.31 26.50
C SER A 413 -3.45 -10.70 25.49
N PHE A 414 -2.18 -10.49 25.85
CA PHE A 414 -1.16 -9.98 24.91
C PHE A 414 -0.93 -10.93 23.72
N VAL A 415 -1.18 -12.23 23.88
CA VAL A 415 -1.10 -13.23 22.80
C VAL A 415 -2.48 -13.59 22.28
N ALA A 416 -3.48 -13.70 23.16
CA ALA A 416 -4.83 -14.09 22.80
C ALA A 416 -5.53 -13.06 21.90
N ILE A 417 -5.29 -11.75 22.10
CA ILE A 417 -5.85 -10.70 21.24
C ILE A 417 -5.34 -10.86 19.80
N PRO A 418 -4.02 -10.87 19.50
CA PRO A 418 -3.54 -11.12 18.14
C PRO A 418 -4.02 -12.44 17.53
N VAL A 419 -4.09 -13.52 18.32
CA VAL A 419 -4.65 -14.81 17.86
C VAL A 419 -6.12 -14.66 17.47
N ALA A 420 -6.93 -14.00 18.30
CA ALA A 420 -8.34 -13.76 18.03
C ALA A 420 -8.55 -12.86 16.81
N MET A 421 -7.70 -11.84 16.63
CA MET A 421 -7.75 -10.96 15.44
C MET A 421 -7.41 -11.72 14.15
N LEU A 422 -6.43 -12.64 14.20
CA LEU A 422 -6.03 -13.47 13.07
C LEU A 422 -7.08 -14.54 12.74
N SER A 423 -7.74 -15.11 13.76
CA SER A 423 -8.72 -16.19 13.58
C SER A 423 -10.14 -15.70 13.33
N MET A 424 -10.46 -14.46 13.65
CA MET A 424 -11.81 -13.89 13.48
C MET A 424 -12.42 -14.14 12.09
N PRO A 425 -11.70 -13.98 10.96
CA PRO A 425 -12.26 -14.22 9.63
C PRO A 425 -12.77 -15.65 9.40
N LEU A 426 -12.31 -16.62 10.20
CA LEU A 426 -12.73 -18.03 10.13
C LEU A 426 -14.09 -18.27 10.80
N VAL A 427 -14.54 -17.35 11.66
CA VAL A 427 -15.74 -17.54 12.49
C VAL A 427 -16.93 -16.80 11.89
N CYS A 428 -16.78 -15.51 11.61
CA CYS A 428 -17.84 -14.71 11.02
C CYS A 428 -17.32 -13.40 10.43
N SER A 429 -18.10 -12.83 9.50
CA SER A 429 -17.92 -11.47 8.99
C SER A 429 -19.14 -10.65 9.39
N VAL A 430 -18.98 -9.77 10.37
CA VAL A 430 -20.04 -8.90 10.92
C VAL A 430 -19.60 -7.44 10.91
N GLY A 431 -20.52 -6.50 11.10
CA GLY A 431 -20.19 -5.06 11.20
C GLY A 431 -19.24 -4.73 12.36
N LEU A 432 -18.88 -3.45 12.52
CA LEU A 432 -17.91 -2.98 13.52
C LEU A 432 -18.22 -3.45 14.96
N VAL A 433 -19.47 -3.26 15.41
CA VAL A 433 -19.91 -3.63 16.77
C VAL A 433 -19.85 -5.14 16.97
N GLY A 434 -20.42 -5.90 16.03
CA GLY A 434 -20.36 -7.36 16.07
C GLY A 434 -18.92 -7.88 16.08
N SER A 435 -18.04 -7.28 15.28
CA SER A 435 -16.63 -7.67 15.20
C SER A 435 -15.92 -7.45 16.53
N THR A 436 -16.25 -6.36 17.22
CA THR A 436 -15.72 -6.04 18.55
C THR A 436 -16.19 -7.06 19.59
N LEU A 437 -17.47 -7.40 19.61
CA LEU A 437 -18.03 -8.39 20.53
C LEU A 437 -17.45 -9.79 20.28
N VAL A 438 -17.32 -10.19 19.01
CA VAL A 438 -16.70 -11.46 18.62
C VAL A 438 -15.23 -11.49 19.04
N LEU A 439 -14.47 -10.39 18.85
CA LEU A 439 -13.08 -10.31 19.28
C LEU A 439 -12.93 -10.49 20.81
N ILE A 440 -13.79 -9.82 21.59
CA ILE A 440 -13.81 -9.95 23.06
C ILE A 440 -14.16 -11.40 23.45
N GLY A 441 -15.21 -11.96 22.85
CA GLY A 441 -15.66 -13.33 23.11
C GLY A 441 -14.61 -14.38 22.76
N LEU A 442 -13.96 -14.26 21.59
CA LEU A 442 -12.87 -15.16 21.17
C LEU A 442 -11.66 -15.04 22.09
N THR A 443 -11.27 -13.83 22.49
CA THR A 443 -10.17 -13.62 23.42
C THR A 443 -10.45 -14.30 24.76
N ALA A 444 -11.66 -14.10 25.31
CA ALA A 444 -12.08 -14.75 26.55
C ALA A 444 -12.15 -16.28 26.42
N ALA A 445 -12.67 -16.80 25.30
CA ALA A 445 -12.76 -18.22 25.03
C ALA A 445 -11.38 -18.87 24.92
N ILE A 446 -10.41 -18.23 24.25
CA ILE A 446 -9.02 -18.73 24.14
C ILE A 446 -8.37 -18.81 25.53
N ILE A 447 -8.52 -17.76 26.34
CA ILE A 447 -7.96 -17.73 27.71
C ILE A 447 -8.67 -18.77 28.59
N GLY A 448 -9.99 -18.87 28.52
CA GLY A 448 -10.80 -19.85 29.24
C GLY A 448 -10.42 -21.29 28.89
N LEU A 449 -10.26 -21.59 27.60
CA LEU A 449 -9.81 -22.91 27.14
C LEU A 449 -8.41 -23.25 27.66
N CYS A 450 -7.48 -22.28 27.64
CA CYS A 450 -6.16 -22.46 28.24
C CYS A 450 -6.24 -22.72 29.76
N ALA A 451 -7.14 -22.04 30.46
CA ALA A 451 -7.38 -22.24 31.88
C ALA A 451 -7.94 -23.64 32.18
N LEU A 452 -8.84 -24.16 31.35
CA LEU A 452 -9.44 -25.48 31.50
C LEU A 452 -8.47 -26.62 31.15
N VAL A 453 -7.73 -26.49 30.04
CA VAL A 453 -6.90 -27.59 29.50
C VAL A 453 -5.48 -27.57 30.07
N ILE A 454 -4.78 -26.44 29.93
CA ILE A 454 -3.35 -26.33 30.27
C ILE A 454 -3.16 -26.07 31.78
N ARG A 455 -4.13 -25.38 32.41
CA ARG A 455 -4.20 -25.09 33.85
C ARG A 455 -2.99 -24.33 34.44
N SER A 456 -2.07 -23.88 33.60
CA SER A 456 -0.89 -23.08 33.96
C SER A 456 -0.75 -21.91 33.00
N PRO A 457 -0.81 -20.65 33.48
CA PRO A 457 -0.66 -19.46 32.65
C PRO A 457 0.65 -19.43 31.87
N GLY A 458 1.80 -19.68 32.52
CA GLY A 458 3.11 -19.67 31.85
C GLY A 458 3.22 -20.72 30.75
N ARG A 459 2.70 -21.94 30.98
CA ARG A 459 2.62 -22.98 29.92
C ARG A 459 1.67 -22.56 28.81
N ALA A 460 0.52 -22.00 29.14
CA ALA A 460 -0.45 -21.53 28.17
C ALA A 460 0.13 -20.42 27.28
N PHE A 461 0.87 -19.47 27.86
CA PHE A 461 1.56 -18.42 27.12
C PHE A 461 2.54 -19.00 26.09
N VAL A 462 3.35 -19.98 26.48
CA VAL A 462 4.29 -20.65 25.57
C VAL A 462 3.56 -21.31 24.40
N TRP A 463 2.49 -22.08 24.68
CA TRP A 463 1.72 -22.74 23.63
C TRP A 463 0.97 -21.77 22.73
N LEU A 464 0.42 -20.68 23.27
CA LEU A 464 -0.23 -19.63 22.48
C LEU A 464 0.78 -18.90 21.58
N CYS A 465 1.98 -18.59 22.09
CA CYS A 465 3.03 -17.99 21.26
C CYS A 465 3.45 -18.94 20.13
N ALA A 466 3.61 -20.23 20.43
CA ALA A 466 3.94 -21.24 19.42
C ALA A 466 2.84 -21.36 18.36
N ALA A 467 1.56 -21.44 18.79
CA ALA A 467 0.42 -21.50 17.88
C ALA A 467 0.31 -20.27 16.98
N LEU A 468 0.51 -19.06 17.54
CA LEU A 468 0.51 -17.81 16.78
C LEU A 468 1.63 -17.78 15.74
N VAL A 469 2.87 -18.06 16.16
CA VAL A 469 4.04 -18.03 15.27
C VAL A 469 3.91 -19.06 14.15
N LEU A 470 3.53 -20.30 14.48
CA LEU A 470 3.32 -21.35 13.47
C LEU A 470 2.16 -21.02 12.54
N GLY A 471 1.05 -20.47 13.08
CA GLY A 471 -0.08 -20.03 12.28
C GLY A 471 0.31 -18.95 11.27
N LEU A 472 1.07 -17.95 11.70
CA LEU A 472 1.60 -16.89 10.81
C LEU A 472 2.57 -17.44 9.75
N MET A 473 3.46 -18.37 10.12
CA MET A 473 4.39 -19.00 9.17
C MET A 473 3.64 -19.79 8.09
N VAL A 474 2.67 -20.63 8.50
CA VAL A 474 1.85 -21.42 7.58
C VAL A 474 1.01 -20.51 6.68
N ASP A 475 0.45 -19.44 7.24
CA ASP A 475 -0.32 -18.47 6.47
C ASP A 475 0.53 -17.77 5.40
N LEU A 476 1.73 -17.27 5.77
CA LEU A 476 2.66 -16.65 4.83
C LEU A 476 3.08 -17.60 3.70
N LEU A 477 3.35 -18.87 4.02
CA LEU A 477 3.68 -19.89 3.01
C LEU A 477 2.53 -20.18 2.04
N ARG A 478 1.28 -19.94 2.46
CA ARG A 478 0.07 -20.08 1.62
C ARG A 478 -0.32 -18.79 0.89
N GLY A 479 0.52 -17.76 0.93
CA GLY A 479 0.23 -16.46 0.29
C GLY A 479 -0.52 -15.48 1.19
N ALA A 480 -0.54 -15.71 2.51
CA ALA A 480 -1.10 -14.86 3.55
C ALA A 480 -2.63 -14.61 3.54
N PRO A 481 -3.49 -15.61 3.21
CA PRO A 481 -4.94 -15.40 3.16
C PRO A 481 -5.56 -14.96 4.50
N LEU A 482 -5.09 -15.51 5.64
CA LEU A 482 -5.60 -15.12 6.97
C LEU A 482 -5.13 -13.72 7.34
N ILE A 483 -3.85 -13.41 7.14
CA ILE A 483 -3.32 -12.06 7.38
C ILE A 483 -4.12 -11.05 6.56
N GLN A 484 -4.35 -11.32 5.27
CA GLN A 484 -5.10 -10.44 4.38
C GLN A 484 -6.54 -10.20 4.82
N ALA A 485 -7.23 -11.21 5.37
CA ALA A 485 -8.61 -11.08 5.83
C ALA A 485 -8.73 -10.57 7.28
N SER A 486 -7.66 -10.68 8.08
CA SER A 486 -7.68 -10.37 9.51
C SER A 486 -7.75 -8.88 9.82
N ILE A 487 -8.27 -8.56 11.01
CA ILE A 487 -8.19 -7.21 11.57
C ILE A 487 -6.73 -6.82 11.80
N ALA A 488 -5.88 -7.81 12.14
CA ALA A 488 -4.46 -7.62 12.37
C ALA A 488 -3.64 -7.34 11.09
N GLY A 489 -4.25 -7.50 9.92
CA GLY A 489 -3.65 -7.34 8.61
C GLY A 489 -3.56 -5.90 8.12
N TYR A 490 -3.04 -5.75 6.91
CA TYR A 490 -3.01 -4.47 6.19
C TYR A 490 -4.28 -4.27 5.36
N ASN A 491 -4.68 -3.00 5.23
CA ASN A 491 -5.82 -2.61 4.42
C ASN A 491 -5.37 -2.23 3.01
N VAL A 492 -5.93 -2.92 2.01
CA VAL A 492 -5.64 -2.68 0.59
C VAL A 492 -6.14 -1.33 0.10
N ILE A 493 -7.14 -0.71 0.75
CA ILE A 493 -7.62 0.64 0.44
C ILE A 493 -6.60 1.69 0.87
N GLU A 494 -6.01 1.53 2.06
CA GLU A 494 -4.96 2.43 2.53
C GLU A 494 -3.70 2.34 1.70
N GLY A 495 -3.50 1.28 0.93
CA GLY A 495 -2.40 1.12 -0.03
C GLY A 495 -1.00 1.23 0.58
N ALA A 496 -0.84 0.87 1.86
CA ALA A 496 0.46 0.90 2.55
C ALA A 496 1.24 -0.41 2.35
N ARG A 497 0.52 -1.53 2.22
CA ARG A 497 1.07 -2.86 1.95
C ARG A 497 -0.04 -3.72 1.34
N TYR A 498 0.32 -4.59 0.39
CA TYR A 498 -0.63 -5.47 -0.30
C TYR A 498 -0.36 -6.96 -0.09
N TYR A 499 0.84 -7.33 0.38
CA TYR A 499 1.29 -8.71 0.58
C TYR A 499 2.28 -8.80 1.75
N GLY A 500 2.55 -10.03 2.21
CA GLY A 500 3.50 -10.33 3.28
C GLY A 500 2.98 -10.06 4.68
N ILE A 501 3.87 -9.69 5.61
CA ILE A 501 3.53 -9.44 7.01
C ILE A 501 3.48 -7.94 7.33
N GLY A 502 2.39 -7.48 7.96
CA GLY A 502 2.21 -6.10 8.46
C GLY A 502 3.21 -5.74 9.57
N ASN A 503 3.36 -4.45 9.90
CA ASN A 503 4.31 -4.01 10.94
C ASN A 503 3.85 -4.46 12.34
N GLU A 504 2.54 -4.50 12.55
CA GLU A 504 1.83 -4.95 13.74
C GLU A 504 2.13 -6.42 14.02
N LEU A 505 1.82 -7.28 13.04
CA LEU A 505 2.04 -8.72 13.11
C LEU A 505 3.53 -9.08 13.09
N MET A 506 4.38 -8.30 12.42
CA MET A 506 5.83 -8.50 12.46
C MET A 506 6.38 -8.32 13.89
N GLY A 507 6.05 -7.22 14.56
CA GLY A 507 6.47 -6.99 15.95
C GLY A 507 5.88 -8.04 16.89
N THR A 508 4.63 -8.43 16.67
CA THR A 508 3.95 -9.51 17.40
C THR A 508 4.66 -10.85 17.23
N MET A 509 4.99 -11.23 15.99
CA MET A 509 5.66 -12.50 15.67
C MET A 509 7.06 -12.55 16.29
N LEU A 510 7.83 -11.45 16.20
CA LEU A 510 9.17 -11.35 16.78
C LEU A 510 9.12 -11.48 18.31
N GLY A 511 8.26 -10.69 18.96
CA GLY A 511 8.05 -10.72 20.41
C GLY A 511 7.56 -12.08 20.91
N ALA A 512 6.56 -12.67 20.25
CA ALA A 512 6.02 -14.00 20.58
C ALA A 512 7.07 -15.10 20.43
N THR A 513 7.86 -15.07 19.34
CA THR A 513 8.92 -16.05 19.10
C THR A 513 9.95 -15.99 20.23
N ILE A 514 10.48 -14.81 20.54
CA ILE A 514 11.56 -14.66 21.53
C ILE A 514 11.06 -14.95 22.95
N ALA A 515 9.94 -14.35 23.36
CA ALA A 515 9.39 -14.53 24.70
C ALA A 515 8.92 -15.98 24.94
N GLY A 516 8.21 -16.56 23.97
CA GLY A 516 7.73 -17.94 24.02
C GLY A 516 8.89 -18.94 24.09
N LEU A 517 9.91 -18.77 23.24
CA LEU A 517 11.11 -19.61 23.25
C LEU A 517 11.87 -19.51 24.57
N GLY A 518 12.10 -18.30 25.08
CA GLY A 518 12.80 -18.09 26.35
C GLY A 518 12.12 -18.79 27.52
N MET A 519 10.79 -18.65 27.62
CA MET A 519 10.01 -19.32 28.67
C MET A 519 9.94 -20.85 28.50
N ALA A 520 9.85 -21.35 27.26
CA ALA A 520 9.85 -22.78 26.97
C ALA A 520 11.17 -23.43 27.40
N LEU A 521 12.29 -22.83 27.03
CA LEU A 521 13.64 -23.32 27.34
C LEU A 521 13.95 -23.24 28.83
N ALA A 522 13.49 -22.18 29.49
CA ALA A 522 13.65 -22.02 30.92
C ALA A 522 12.97 -23.13 31.74
N SER A 523 12.02 -23.88 31.17
CA SER A 523 11.41 -25.04 31.84
C SER A 523 12.39 -26.19 32.11
N GLY A 524 13.53 -26.24 31.41
CA GLY A 524 14.56 -27.27 31.57
C GLY A 524 14.19 -28.66 31.04
N ARG A 525 13.01 -28.81 30.40
CA ARG A 525 12.51 -30.10 29.90
C ARG A 525 13.17 -30.56 28.59
N ILE A 526 13.86 -29.65 27.89
CA ILE A 526 14.47 -29.91 26.58
C ILE A 526 15.98 -30.04 26.78
N GLY A 527 16.57 -31.14 26.27
CA GLY A 527 18.02 -31.34 26.33
C GLY A 527 18.80 -30.22 25.64
N LYS A 528 19.94 -29.82 26.21
CA LYS A 528 20.72 -28.63 25.77
C LYS A 528 21.03 -28.60 24.27
N ARG A 529 21.35 -29.76 23.65
CA ARG A 529 21.62 -29.86 22.20
C ARG A 529 20.37 -29.57 21.36
N ILE A 530 19.26 -30.22 21.68
CA ILE A 530 17.97 -30.03 21.00
C ILE A 530 17.49 -28.58 21.20
N ALA A 531 17.61 -28.06 22.42
CA ALA A 531 17.30 -26.66 22.74
C ALA A 531 18.13 -25.67 21.92
N GLY A 532 19.41 -25.96 21.67
CA GLY A 532 20.26 -25.15 20.80
C GLY A 532 19.76 -25.15 19.35
N LEU A 533 19.60 -26.35 18.77
CA LEU A 533 19.14 -26.53 17.39
C LEU A 533 17.75 -25.94 17.15
N ALA A 534 16.79 -26.24 18.01
CA ALA A 534 15.41 -25.75 17.90
C ALA A 534 15.34 -24.22 17.96
N SER A 535 16.22 -23.58 18.73
CA SER A 535 16.27 -22.12 18.79
C SER A 535 16.82 -21.50 17.51
N VAL A 536 17.91 -22.05 16.98
CA VAL A 536 18.48 -21.56 15.71
C VAL A 536 17.48 -21.76 14.59
N ALA A 537 16.83 -22.94 14.52
CA ALA A 537 15.81 -23.24 13.53
C ALA A 537 14.60 -22.30 13.63
N LEU A 538 14.02 -22.12 14.82
CA LEU A 538 12.84 -21.27 15.01
C LEU A 538 13.16 -19.78 14.75
N LEU A 539 14.26 -19.27 15.30
CA LEU A 539 14.65 -17.87 15.09
C LEU A 539 15.02 -17.60 13.63
N GLY A 540 15.72 -18.54 12.98
CA GLY A 540 16.02 -18.47 11.55
C GLY A 540 14.75 -18.51 10.70
N ALA A 541 13.81 -19.40 11.01
CA ALA A 541 12.51 -19.45 10.34
C ALA A 541 11.75 -18.13 10.52
N THR A 542 11.72 -17.55 11.73
CA THR A 542 11.09 -16.23 11.96
C THR A 542 11.76 -15.12 11.14
N PHE A 543 13.10 -15.10 11.06
CA PHE A 543 13.82 -14.14 10.22
C PHE A 543 13.45 -14.28 8.74
N VAL A 544 13.42 -15.51 8.22
CA VAL A 544 13.03 -15.80 6.82
C VAL A 544 11.57 -15.41 6.58
N SER A 545 10.65 -15.74 7.48
CA SER A 545 9.24 -15.35 7.36
C SER A 545 9.02 -13.85 7.31
N ILE A 546 9.83 -13.07 8.05
CA ILE A 546 9.73 -11.60 8.05
C ILE A 546 10.43 -10.99 6.82
N GLY A 547 11.62 -11.49 6.46
CA GLY A 547 12.53 -10.83 5.53
C GLY A 547 12.54 -11.37 4.11
N ALA A 548 12.06 -12.58 3.85
CA ALA A 548 12.22 -13.22 2.55
C ALA A 548 11.46 -12.49 1.42
N PRO A 549 12.10 -12.14 0.29
CA PRO A 549 11.46 -11.44 -0.82
C PRO A 549 10.24 -12.15 -1.42
N PHE A 550 10.17 -13.47 -1.38
CA PHE A 550 9.04 -14.26 -1.90
C PHE A 550 7.85 -14.31 -0.94
N LEU A 551 8.06 -14.13 0.37
CA LEU A 551 6.98 -14.05 1.37
C LEU A 551 6.48 -12.62 1.58
N GLY A 552 7.15 -11.63 1.00
CA GLY A 552 6.80 -10.22 1.15
C GLY A 552 7.65 -9.50 2.19
N ALA A 553 8.92 -9.32 1.83
CA ALA A 553 9.97 -8.80 2.69
C ALA A 553 9.56 -7.52 3.44
N ASN A 554 9.62 -7.60 4.77
CA ASN A 554 9.63 -6.45 5.65
C ASN A 554 11.08 -6.18 6.09
N ILE A 555 11.77 -5.33 5.33
CA ILE A 555 13.20 -5.03 5.56
C ILE A 555 13.42 -4.38 6.94
N GLY A 556 12.54 -3.47 7.36
CA GLY A 556 12.60 -2.86 8.69
C GLY A 556 12.44 -3.91 9.79
N GLY A 557 11.55 -4.89 9.58
CA GLY A 557 11.40 -6.05 10.45
C GLY A 557 12.63 -6.97 10.45
N ALA A 558 13.24 -7.23 9.30
CA ALA A 558 14.46 -8.03 9.20
C ALA A 558 15.65 -7.36 9.93
N LEU A 559 15.80 -6.04 9.77
CA LEU A 559 16.79 -5.22 10.48
C LEU A 559 16.56 -5.19 11.99
N ALA A 560 15.32 -5.33 12.46
CA ALA A 560 14.99 -5.47 13.87
C ALA A 560 15.25 -6.90 14.40
N ALA A 561 14.88 -7.92 13.62
CA ALA A 561 14.96 -9.32 14.00
C ALA A 561 16.41 -9.81 14.07
N ALA A 562 17.27 -9.47 13.11
CA ALA A 562 18.66 -9.94 13.06
C ALA A 562 19.46 -9.63 14.36
N PRO A 563 19.52 -8.39 14.86
CA PRO A 563 20.24 -8.10 16.09
C PRO A 563 19.57 -8.72 17.32
N ALA A 564 18.23 -8.77 17.37
CA ALA A 564 17.48 -9.42 18.45
C ALA A 564 17.83 -10.92 18.55
N ILE A 565 17.85 -11.62 17.41
CA ILE A 565 18.24 -13.03 17.30
C ILE A 565 19.69 -13.24 17.74
N GLY A 566 20.61 -12.39 17.27
CA GLY A 566 22.02 -12.42 17.66
C GLY A 566 22.19 -12.31 19.18
N VAL A 567 21.49 -11.36 19.81
CA VAL A 567 21.49 -11.17 21.27
C VAL A 567 20.94 -12.38 22.00
N VAL A 568 19.82 -12.96 21.55
CA VAL A 568 19.26 -14.18 22.17
C VAL A 568 20.27 -15.33 22.11
N LEU A 569 20.85 -15.60 20.94
CA LEU A 569 21.79 -16.72 20.76
C LEU A 569 23.06 -16.56 21.61
N LEU A 570 23.58 -15.34 21.73
CA LEU A 570 24.77 -15.05 22.54
C LEU A 570 24.45 -15.06 24.04
N ALA A 571 23.39 -14.38 24.48
CA ALA A 571 23.02 -14.29 25.90
C ALA A 571 22.71 -15.66 26.51
N ARG A 572 22.11 -16.58 25.73
CA ARG A 572 21.90 -17.98 26.14
C ARG A 572 23.21 -18.74 26.40
N ARG A 573 24.30 -18.36 25.72
CA ARG A 573 25.66 -18.90 25.96
C ARG A 573 26.38 -18.20 27.11
N GLY A 574 25.77 -17.18 27.73
CA GLY A 574 26.36 -16.43 28.84
C GLY A 574 27.10 -15.19 28.43
N TRP A 575 26.94 -14.76 27.18
CA TRP A 575 27.52 -13.52 26.72
C TRP A 575 26.99 -12.34 27.56
N ARG A 576 27.89 -11.42 27.89
CA ARG A 576 27.60 -10.12 28.48
C ARG A 576 27.93 -9.04 27.44
N PRO A 577 27.24 -7.88 27.44
CA PRO A 577 27.50 -6.80 26.51
C PRO A 577 28.99 -6.43 26.46
N SER A 578 29.63 -6.68 25.32
CA SER A 578 31.04 -6.39 25.06
C SER A 578 31.20 -5.91 23.63
N ALA A 579 32.20 -5.05 23.37
CA ALA A 579 32.44 -4.49 22.04
C ALA A 579 32.58 -5.59 20.96
N ARG A 580 33.26 -6.69 21.27
CA ARG A 580 33.40 -7.84 20.37
C ARG A 580 32.06 -8.50 20.04
N GLY A 581 31.18 -8.68 21.02
CA GLY A 581 29.87 -9.27 20.78
C GLY A 581 28.94 -8.35 20.00
N ILE A 582 28.99 -7.04 20.28
CA ILE A 582 28.26 -6.02 19.51
C ILE A 582 28.73 -6.04 18.05
N ALA A 583 30.05 -6.08 17.81
CA ALA A 583 30.60 -6.19 16.46
C ALA A 583 30.15 -7.47 15.75
N LEU A 584 30.09 -8.61 16.45
CA LEU A 584 29.59 -9.87 15.88
C LEU A 584 28.10 -9.78 15.52
N ILE A 585 27.28 -9.15 16.37
CA ILE A 585 25.85 -8.94 16.09
C ILE A 585 25.66 -8.00 14.89
N ALA A 586 26.45 -6.93 14.81
CA ALA A 586 26.44 -6.00 13.68
C ALA A 586 26.84 -6.73 12.38
N LEU A 587 27.92 -7.52 12.41
CA LEU A 587 28.35 -8.32 11.26
C LEU A 587 27.28 -9.33 10.84
N LEU A 588 26.66 -10.05 11.80
CA LEU A 588 25.56 -10.97 11.52
C LEU A 588 24.39 -10.24 10.85
N THR A 589 24.05 -9.04 11.33
CA THR A 589 22.97 -8.22 10.75
C THR A 589 23.29 -7.84 9.32
N VAL A 590 24.50 -7.37 9.04
CA VAL A 590 24.97 -7.03 7.69
C VAL A 590 24.93 -8.25 6.77
N VAL A 591 25.40 -9.41 7.21
CA VAL A 591 25.41 -10.64 6.41
C VAL A 591 23.99 -11.11 6.11
N LEU A 592 23.11 -11.18 7.11
CA LEU A 592 21.75 -11.66 6.93
C LEU A 592 20.93 -10.74 6.03
N VAL A 593 20.98 -9.43 6.30
CA VAL A 593 20.24 -8.43 5.51
C VAL A 593 20.84 -8.28 4.12
N GLY A 594 22.17 -8.26 3.99
CA GLY A 594 22.87 -8.27 2.71
C GLY A 594 22.54 -9.49 1.86
N GLY A 595 22.37 -10.66 2.49
CA GLY A 595 21.87 -11.87 1.83
C GLY A 595 20.44 -11.69 1.27
N LEU A 596 19.54 -11.04 2.01
CA LEU A 596 18.20 -10.73 1.51
C LEU A 596 18.27 -9.80 0.29
N PHE A 597 19.09 -8.74 0.34
CA PHE A 597 19.30 -7.85 -0.81
C PHE A 597 19.90 -8.57 -2.01
N ALA A 598 20.90 -9.43 -1.82
CA ALA A 598 21.51 -10.21 -2.88
C ALA A 598 20.49 -11.16 -3.55
N THR A 599 19.68 -11.86 -2.74
CA THR A 599 18.62 -12.73 -3.28
C THR A 599 17.53 -11.96 -4.03
N ASP A 600 17.23 -10.73 -3.63
CA ASP A 600 16.29 -9.86 -4.35
C ASP A 600 16.89 -9.31 -5.65
N ALA A 601 18.18 -8.93 -5.64
CA ALA A 601 18.89 -8.42 -6.82
C ALA A 601 19.02 -9.46 -7.93
N LEU A 602 19.14 -10.75 -7.59
CA LEU A 602 19.17 -11.85 -8.54
C LEU A 602 17.83 -12.09 -9.25
N ARG A 603 16.75 -11.41 -8.85
CA ARG A 603 15.44 -11.52 -9.52
C ARG A 603 15.38 -10.59 -10.72
N SER A 604 14.78 -11.04 -11.81
CA SER A 604 14.67 -10.28 -13.05
C SER A 604 13.79 -9.02 -12.91
N GLY A 605 14.31 -7.85 -13.31
CA GLY A 605 13.61 -6.60 -13.63
C GLY A 605 12.34 -6.28 -12.84
N ALA A 606 11.19 -6.82 -13.28
CA ALA A 606 9.86 -6.60 -12.71
C ALA A 606 9.64 -7.23 -11.31
N ALA A 607 10.46 -8.20 -10.91
CA ALA A 607 10.34 -8.92 -9.65
C ALA A 607 11.25 -8.37 -8.53
N GLN A 608 12.12 -7.40 -8.82
CA GLN A 608 12.95 -6.73 -7.82
C GLN A 608 12.09 -5.85 -6.90
N SER A 609 12.29 -5.99 -5.60
CA SER A 609 11.60 -5.17 -4.60
C SER A 609 12.16 -3.74 -4.54
N HIS A 610 11.45 -2.85 -3.85
CA HIS A 610 11.88 -1.46 -3.61
C HIS A 610 13.30 -1.37 -3.02
N ALA A 611 13.74 -2.42 -2.32
CA ALA A 611 15.07 -2.58 -1.73
C ALA A 611 16.19 -2.50 -2.77
N GLY A 612 16.03 -3.18 -3.92
CA GLY A 612 17.02 -3.18 -5.00
C GLY A 612 17.17 -1.81 -5.67
N LYS A 613 16.05 -1.06 -5.79
CA LYS A 613 16.08 0.33 -6.30
C LYS A 613 16.77 1.29 -5.33
N THR A 614 16.62 1.13 -4.01
CA THR A 614 17.35 1.97 -3.04
C THR A 614 18.87 1.83 -3.21
N VAL A 615 19.36 0.61 -3.49
CA VAL A 615 20.79 0.39 -3.75
C VAL A 615 21.25 1.08 -5.04
N ALA A 616 20.42 1.07 -6.09
CA ALA A 616 20.70 1.80 -7.34
C ALA A 616 20.61 3.33 -7.18
N MET A 617 19.68 3.84 -6.35
CA MET A 617 19.62 5.27 -6.02
C MET A 617 20.82 5.71 -5.16
N MET A 618 21.29 4.84 -4.27
CA MET A 618 22.48 5.10 -3.44
C MET A 618 23.77 5.18 -4.26
N SER A 619 23.87 4.47 -5.39
CA SER A 619 25.01 4.60 -6.29
C SER A 619 25.02 5.93 -7.04
N ASP A 620 23.84 6.54 -7.26
CA ASP A 620 23.71 7.77 -8.05
C ASP A 620 23.72 9.05 -7.18
N GLU A 621 23.16 9.04 -5.96
CA GLU A 621 23.04 10.23 -5.08
C GLU A 621 24.09 10.32 -3.95
N GLY A 622 24.91 9.27 -3.75
CA GLY A 622 25.95 9.25 -2.72
C GLY A 622 25.44 9.38 -1.27
N ALA A 623 26.27 9.92 -0.37
CA ALA A 623 25.98 10.01 1.07
C ALA A 623 24.81 10.94 1.43
N GLY A 624 24.51 11.94 0.58
CA GLY A 624 23.43 12.90 0.80
C GLY A 624 22.04 12.27 0.77
N GLY A 625 21.79 11.35 -0.17
CA GLY A 625 20.51 10.63 -0.26
C GLY A 625 20.25 9.75 0.97
N LEU A 626 21.29 9.12 1.54
CA LEU A 626 21.17 8.30 2.74
C LEU A 626 20.82 9.14 3.99
N LEU A 627 21.47 10.29 4.17
CA LEU A 627 21.19 11.21 5.28
C LEU A 627 19.73 11.68 5.26
N TRP A 628 19.22 12.05 4.08
CA TRP A 628 17.83 12.45 3.90
C TRP A 628 16.83 11.35 4.25
N VAL A 629 17.09 10.08 3.85
CA VAL A 629 16.23 8.94 4.21
C VAL A 629 16.19 8.72 5.73
N ILE A 630 17.34 8.84 6.40
CA ILE A 630 17.44 8.69 7.86
C ILE A 630 16.68 9.80 8.56
N GLU A 631 16.91 11.06 8.19
CA GLU A 631 16.25 12.23 8.78
C GLU A 631 14.72 12.14 8.65
N ARG A 632 14.23 11.78 7.45
CA ARG A 632 12.80 11.58 7.21
C ARG A 632 12.20 10.48 8.06
N LYS A 633 12.86 9.31 8.17
CA LYS A 633 12.39 8.21 9.01
C LYS A 633 12.34 8.60 10.47
N LEU A 634 13.33 9.36 10.93
CA LEU A 634 13.35 9.89 12.29
C LEU A 634 12.20 10.88 12.51
N ALA A 635 11.97 11.81 11.58
CA ALA A 635 10.87 12.79 11.66
C ALA A 635 9.49 12.10 11.72
N LEU A 636 9.24 11.07 10.89
CA LEU A 636 8.02 10.28 10.93
C LEU A 636 7.82 9.57 12.27
N ASN A 637 8.88 8.94 12.80
CA ASN A 637 8.80 8.29 14.11
C ASN A 637 8.58 9.31 15.24
N CYS A 638 9.21 10.48 15.21
CA CYS A 638 8.98 11.56 16.17
C CYS A 638 7.53 12.08 16.11
N MET A 639 6.98 12.29 14.91
CA MET A 639 5.58 12.66 14.74
C MET A 639 4.64 11.59 15.31
N LEU A 640 4.92 10.32 15.04
CA LEU A 640 4.13 9.20 15.58
C LEU A 640 4.24 9.10 17.10
N ILE A 641 5.40 9.36 17.70
CA ILE A 641 5.57 9.40 19.17
C ILE A 641 4.54 10.35 19.80
N VAL A 642 4.35 11.53 19.21
CA VAL A 642 3.44 12.55 19.74
C VAL A 642 1.97 12.24 19.43
N THR A 643 1.68 11.72 18.24
CA THR A 643 0.30 11.65 17.72
C THR A 643 -0.36 10.27 17.87
N SER A 644 0.42 9.20 18.01
CA SER A 644 -0.09 7.82 17.95
C SER A 644 -0.49 7.28 19.33
N VAL A 645 -1.63 6.58 19.38
CA VAL A 645 -2.06 5.83 20.57
C VAL A 645 -1.06 4.71 20.91
N TRP A 646 -0.40 4.16 19.90
CA TRP A 646 0.63 3.13 20.05
C TRP A 646 1.85 3.60 20.83
N SER A 647 2.14 4.90 20.82
CA SER A 647 3.24 5.49 21.62
C SER A 647 3.01 5.33 23.11
N ARG A 648 1.74 5.44 23.55
CA ARG A 648 1.36 5.23 24.95
C ARG A 648 1.56 3.77 25.33
N LEU A 649 1.13 2.83 24.48
CA LEU A 649 1.33 1.41 24.71
C LEU A 649 2.83 1.05 24.77
N LEU A 650 3.62 1.55 23.82
CA LEU A 650 5.08 1.35 23.80
C LEU A 650 5.73 1.88 25.08
N GLY A 651 5.46 3.14 25.42
CA GLY A 651 5.99 3.78 26.63
C GLY A 651 5.61 3.05 27.91
N LEU A 652 4.34 2.67 28.05
CA LEU A 652 3.84 1.91 29.20
C LEU A 652 4.48 0.53 29.30
N CYS A 653 4.62 -0.20 28.18
CA CYS A 653 5.28 -1.51 28.20
C CYS A 653 6.76 -1.40 28.55
N MET A 654 7.46 -0.41 28.01
CA MET A 654 8.89 -0.18 28.26
C MET A 654 9.15 0.25 29.70
N ALA A 655 8.47 1.30 30.17
CA ALA A 655 8.59 1.78 31.54
C ALA A 655 8.10 0.73 32.55
N GLY A 656 6.96 0.08 32.26
CA GLY A 656 6.42 -1.01 33.07
C GLY A 656 7.39 -2.19 33.16
N SER A 657 8.01 -2.59 32.06
CA SER A 657 9.01 -3.67 32.06
C SER A 657 10.24 -3.32 32.90
N ALA A 658 10.73 -2.07 32.79
CA ALA A 658 11.83 -1.58 33.61
C ALA A 658 11.46 -1.57 35.10
N ALA A 659 10.26 -1.08 35.44
CA ALA A 659 9.75 -1.06 36.81
C ALA A 659 9.59 -2.48 37.39
N LEU A 660 9.00 -3.41 36.63
CA LEU A 660 8.85 -4.81 37.05
C LEU A 660 10.19 -5.51 37.25
N TYR A 661 11.15 -5.29 36.34
CA TYR A 661 12.50 -5.84 36.47
C TYR A 661 13.22 -5.30 37.71
N TRP A 662 13.18 -3.98 37.91
CA TRP A 662 13.79 -3.33 39.07
C TRP A 662 13.15 -3.78 40.38
N TRP A 663 11.83 -3.73 40.48
CA TRP A 663 11.07 -4.18 41.65
C TRP A 663 11.31 -5.65 41.97
N GLY A 664 11.23 -6.52 40.96
CA GLY A 664 11.47 -7.96 41.12
C GLY A 664 12.89 -8.30 41.56
N SER A 665 13.88 -7.55 41.07
CA SER A 665 15.28 -7.71 41.50
C SER A 665 15.49 -7.26 42.96
N ARG A 666 14.87 -6.14 43.36
CA ARG A 666 14.96 -5.58 44.72
C ARG A 666 14.30 -6.49 45.76
N LEU A 667 13.13 -7.04 45.44
CA LEU A 667 12.40 -7.95 46.34
C LEU A 667 13.16 -9.24 46.65
N ARG A 668 14.06 -9.70 45.75
CA ARG A 668 14.63 -11.06 45.81
C ARG A 668 16.09 -11.13 46.21
N GLY A 669 16.84 -10.03 46.21
CA GLY A 669 18.27 -10.06 46.50
C GLY A 669 19.07 -11.02 45.60
N GLY A 670 18.58 -11.34 44.41
CA GLY A 670 19.10 -12.37 43.49
C GLY A 670 18.48 -12.27 42.08
N SER A 671 18.85 -13.17 41.15
CA SER A 671 18.38 -13.05 39.75
C SER A 671 16.91 -13.45 39.58
N LEU A 672 16.05 -12.47 39.28
CA LEU A 672 14.63 -12.64 38.97
C LEU A 672 14.37 -13.67 37.85
N LEU A 673 15.28 -13.73 36.89
CA LEU A 673 15.13 -14.46 35.63
C LEU A 673 16.15 -15.59 35.54
N ARG A 674 15.73 -16.72 34.97
CA ARG A 674 16.64 -17.76 34.49
C ARG A 674 17.41 -17.24 33.28
N ARG A 675 18.56 -17.86 32.97
CA ARG A 675 19.42 -17.46 31.84
C ARG A 675 18.67 -17.31 30.51
N GLU A 676 17.81 -18.27 30.21
CA GLU A 676 17.01 -18.31 28.97
C GLU A 676 15.95 -17.19 28.93
N GLU A 677 15.33 -16.88 30.07
CA GLU A 677 14.37 -15.77 30.20
C GLU A 677 15.09 -14.42 30.09
N TYR A 678 16.27 -14.29 30.70
CA TYR A 678 17.09 -13.08 30.58
C TYR A 678 17.51 -12.83 29.13
N ALA A 679 17.92 -13.88 28.41
CA ALA A 679 18.22 -13.79 26.99
C ALA A 679 17.00 -13.34 26.17
N ALA A 680 15.80 -13.84 26.49
CA ALA A 680 14.57 -13.41 25.83
C ALA A 680 14.18 -11.96 26.16
N VAL A 681 14.37 -11.51 27.41
CA VAL A 681 14.16 -10.11 27.80
C VAL A 681 15.07 -9.18 27.02
N LEU A 682 16.38 -9.48 26.94
CA LEU A 682 17.31 -8.71 26.13
C LEU A 682 16.98 -8.76 24.63
N GLY A 683 16.59 -9.92 24.13
CA GLY A 683 16.17 -10.11 22.74
C GLY A 683 14.94 -9.28 22.38
N CYS A 684 13.88 -9.33 23.19
CA CYS A 684 12.68 -8.53 22.97
C CYS A 684 12.95 -7.03 23.12
N LEU A 685 13.83 -6.61 24.03
CA LEU A 685 14.24 -5.22 24.16
C LEU A 685 14.93 -4.73 22.88
N VAL A 686 15.93 -5.47 22.40
CA VAL A 686 16.66 -5.13 21.16
C VAL A 686 15.74 -5.21 19.94
N GLY A 687 14.85 -6.20 19.89
CA GLY A 687 13.83 -6.31 18.84
C GLY A 687 12.86 -5.13 18.85
N THR A 688 12.41 -4.68 20.02
CA THR A 688 11.54 -3.50 20.18
C THR A 688 12.23 -2.23 19.71
N LEU A 689 13.48 -2.00 20.14
CA LEU A 689 14.26 -0.83 19.76
C LEU A 689 14.61 -0.84 18.27
N GLY A 690 15.00 -2.00 17.72
CA GLY A 690 15.25 -2.16 16.30
C GLY A 690 13.97 -1.96 15.47
N ALA A 691 12.84 -2.49 15.92
CA ALA A 691 11.56 -2.32 15.24
C ALA A 691 11.15 -0.84 15.21
N PHE A 692 11.33 -0.14 16.33
CA PHE A 692 11.14 1.30 16.46
C PHE A 692 12.05 2.11 15.53
N ALA A 693 13.33 1.76 15.44
CA ALA A 693 14.30 2.53 14.66
C ALA A 693 14.16 2.32 13.14
N PHE A 694 13.92 1.08 12.68
CA PHE A 694 14.10 0.74 11.26
C PHE A 694 12.81 0.68 10.44
N ASN A 695 11.64 0.53 11.06
CA ASN A 695 10.35 0.47 10.35
C ASN A 695 9.74 1.85 10.09
N ASP A 696 8.97 1.96 9.01
CA ASP A 696 8.24 3.19 8.65
C ASP A 696 7.12 3.54 9.66
N SER A 697 6.59 2.53 10.35
CA SER A 697 5.70 2.69 11.52
C SER A 697 6.34 2.08 12.75
N GLY A 698 7.54 2.55 13.09
CA GLY A 698 8.38 1.98 14.13
C GLY A 698 7.71 1.93 15.50
N VAL A 699 6.97 2.98 15.88
CA VAL A 699 6.19 3.02 17.12
C VAL A 699 5.23 1.83 17.23
N VAL A 700 4.53 1.50 16.15
CA VAL A 700 3.53 0.42 16.13
C VAL A 700 4.22 -0.94 16.26
N ALA A 701 5.23 -1.21 15.43
CA ALA A 701 5.97 -2.46 15.46
C ALA A 701 6.72 -2.67 16.78
N GLY A 702 7.29 -1.59 17.35
CA GLY A 702 7.91 -1.59 18.66
C GLY A 702 6.89 -1.91 19.75
N ALA A 703 5.73 -1.25 19.76
CA ALA A 703 4.69 -1.49 20.77
C ALA A 703 4.21 -2.95 20.78
N THR A 704 3.95 -3.53 19.59
CA THR A 704 3.49 -4.92 19.48
C THR A 704 4.56 -5.94 19.83
N CYS A 705 5.85 -5.60 19.74
CA CYS A 705 6.93 -6.42 20.28
C CYS A 705 7.07 -6.25 21.82
N ALA A 706 6.95 -5.02 22.31
CA ALA A 706 7.13 -4.66 23.72
C ALA A 706 6.10 -5.29 24.66
N VAL A 707 4.87 -5.53 24.20
CA VAL A 707 3.84 -6.23 25.00
C VAL A 707 4.26 -7.65 25.40
N PHE A 708 5.07 -8.34 24.59
CA PHE A 708 5.59 -9.68 24.92
C PHE A 708 6.74 -9.61 25.93
N LEU A 709 7.57 -8.57 25.86
CA LEU A 709 8.58 -8.28 26.89
C LEU A 709 7.91 -8.07 28.24
N PHE A 710 6.90 -7.20 28.28
CA PHE A 710 6.13 -6.91 29.49
C PHE A 710 5.40 -8.15 30.01
N GLY A 711 4.70 -8.88 29.12
CA GLY A 711 3.95 -10.09 29.47
C GLY A 711 4.82 -11.19 30.09
N LEU A 712 6.03 -11.40 29.56
CA LEU A 712 7.00 -12.34 30.14
C LEU A 712 7.38 -11.96 31.57
N LEU A 713 7.75 -10.69 31.81
CA LEU A 713 8.12 -10.21 33.14
C LEU A 713 6.96 -10.29 34.14
N ALA A 714 5.77 -9.87 33.69
CA ALA A 714 4.54 -9.91 34.50
C ALA A 714 4.21 -11.35 34.94
N LEU A 715 4.21 -12.30 34.00
CA LEU A 715 3.95 -13.72 34.31
C LEU A 715 4.97 -14.29 35.30
N ARG A 716 6.26 -13.94 35.16
CA ARG A 716 7.31 -14.44 36.06
C ARG A 716 7.16 -13.92 37.48
N LEU A 717 6.67 -12.70 37.67
CA LEU A 717 6.39 -12.17 39.00
C LEU A 717 5.14 -12.81 39.60
N LEU A 718 4.08 -12.98 38.79
CA LEU A 718 2.79 -13.53 39.24
C LEU A 718 2.84 -15.04 39.56
N GLU A 719 3.62 -15.85 38.84
CA GLU A 719 3.70 -17.30 39.09
C GLU A 719 4.51 -17.66 40.34
N ASN A 720 5.51 -16.84 40.67
CA ASN A 720 6.44 -17.13 41.76
C ASN A 720 5.94 -16.71 43.14
N ASP A 721 4.86 -15.92 43.24
CA ASP A 721 4.19 -15.65 44.52
C ASP A 721 3.47 -16.87 45.11
N LYS A 722 3.40 -17.99 44.35
CA LYS A 722 2.99 -19.29 44.89
C LYS A 722 4.01 -19.90 45.86
N GLY A 723 5.24 -19.37 45.94
CA GLY A 723 6.32 -19.87 46.79
C GLY A 723 6.43 -19.23 48.17
N ARG A 724 5.52 -18.31 48.54
CA ARG A 724 5.41 -17.73 49.90
C ARG A 724 4.21 -18.30 50.67
N ILE A 725 3.94 -19.59 50.45
CA ILE A 725 2.99 -20.40 51.23
C ILE A 725 3.71 -20.90 52.48
#